data_AF-A0A847H9H8-F1
#
_entry.id   AF-A0A847H9H8-F1
#
_cell.length_a   1.000
_cell.length_b   1.000
_cell.length_c   1.000
_cell.angle_alpha   90.00
_cell.angle_beta   90.00
_cell.angle_gamma   90.00
#
_symmetry.space_group_name_H-M   'P 1'
#
loop_
_entity.id
_entity.type
_entity.pdbx_description
1 polymer ?
#
loop_
_entity_poly.entity_id
_entity_poly.type
_entity_poly.pdbx_seq_one_letter_code
_entity_poly.pdbx_strand_id
1 'polypeptide(L)'
;MHREGLYNPAHEHDACGVGFVADLHGRASRSIVDQGLQILANIDHRGAAGAEADTGDGTGILLQIPDGFYRGVVDFELPAPGAYATGIAFLPAARMAWLDARREIEAIAVGEGATVLGWREVPVDPAGLGSMALAAMPSFHQIFLTSDGREGIDLDRAMFFVRKRCERELGSRNGADTVYFPSLSARTIIYKGMLTTPQLSTFYTDLRDPRLESALALVHSRFSTNTFPSWPLAHPYRLVAHNGEINTVTGNENWMRAREALIDSAELGSLERVLPVCTPTGSDTGRFDEALELLHLGGYSLPHAVAMMIPQAWEQNPTIDPELRDFYEYHSCLMEPWDGPAAVAFTDGTLIGAVLDRNGLRPGRVWITADDTVIMASEAGVVAVEPADVIKRTRVQPGKMFLVDTAEGRIVEDAEIKERLASTAPYGEWISGNFVPLDGLPQTRYEYMPHERAVLRQRVFGITEEDVELIIAPMARNSAEAIGSMGSDTPIAALSARPRMLYDFFSQRFAQVTNPPLDAIREKPVTSMVTLLGAQSDVLNPTAEAARRIRIDSPVIDNHHLATLVHADDQGEWPGFHAEVISGLYPVAHHGAGMREAITRVLREVRAAVKGGASIIVLSDRDSDERFAPIPSLLLTSAVHQHLVAERTRTRASLIIESGDAREVHHLAMLVAFGADAINPYMAFETIDELRTAGQLEEMSLDEACTNYVAAAASGVLKVMSKMGISTVASYRGAQLADVTGLSRDLLDTYFGGVASPISGVGLEELAADVEARHRSAFLPRPEELAHRKLDLGGEYKWRREGEYHLFNPETIFKLQHATRTGQYAIFRDYTRSVDEQSERLATLRGMLEFTPDRPPVPLEEVEPVSAIVKRFSTGAMSYGSISAEAHETLAVAMNRLGGMSNSGEGGEDPARFEPGPDGDWKRSAIKQVASGRFGVTSHYLNNCTDIQIKMAQGAKPGEGG
;
A
#
# COMPACT_ATOMS: atom_id res chain seq x y z
N MET A 1 -9.25 -9.95 15.16
CA MET A 1 -10.02 -11.00 14.46
C MET A 1 -9.10 -12.07 13.89
N HIS A 2 -9.57 -13.32 13.79
CA HIS A 2 -8.81 -14.44 13.21
C HIS A 2 -9.11 -14.61 11.72
N ARG A 3 -8.17 -15.21 10.96
CA ARG A 3 -8.41 -15.61 9.56
C ARG A 3 -9.45 -16.73 9.52
N GLU A 4 -10.43 -16.61 8.63
CA GLU A 4 -11.43 -17.65 8.37
C GLU A 4 -11.55 -17.88 6.87
N GLY A 5 -11.18 -19.09 6.40
CA GLY A 5 -11.08 -19.38 4.97
C GLY A 5 -10.10 -18.45 4.25
N LEU A 6 -10.56 -17.80 3.17
CA LEU A 6 -9.78 -16.85 2.38
C LEU A 6 -9.82 -15.41 2.93
N TYR A 7 -10.62 -15.13 3.95
CA TYR A 7 -10.70 -13.80 4.55
C TYR A 7 -9.49 -13.51 5.44
N ASN A 8 -8.90 -12.33 5.23
CA ASN A 8 -7.77 -11.81 6.00
C ASN A 8 -8.09 -10.36 6.43
N PRO A 9 -8.22 -10.06 7.74
CA PRO A 9 -8.52 -8.70 8.23
C PRO A 9 -7.53 -7.62 7.78
N ALA A 10 -6.31 -8.00 7.40
CA ALA A 10 -5.31 -7.07 6.86
C ALA A 10 -5.65 -6.53 5.45
N HIS A 11 -6.70 -7.03 4.79
CA HIS A 11 -7.17 -6.55 3.48
C HIS A 11 -8.41 -5.64 3.59
N GLU A 12 -8.67 -5.09 4.77
CA GLU A 12 -9.80 -4.19 4.98
C GLU A 12 -9.46 -2.78 4.55
N HIS A 13 -10.42 -2.17 3.85
CA HIS A 13 -10.32 -0.81 3.31
C HIS A 13 -11.59 -0.03 3.63
N ASP A 14 -11.43 1.28 3.87
CA ASP A 14 -12.51 2.18 4.25
C ASP A 14 -12.69 3.31 3.21
N ALA A 15 -13.93 3.67 2.89
CA ALA A 15 -14.27 4.83 2.06
C ALA A 15 -15.45 5.58 2.71
N CYS A 16 -15.50 6.90 2.70
CA CYS A 16 -16.30 7.59 3.73
C CYS A 16 -16.92 8.94 3.30
N GLY A 17 -17.67 9.54 4.23
CA GLY A 17 -17.88 10.98 4.30
C GLY A 17 -17.23 11.55 5.56
N VAL A 18 -16.55 12.69 5.44
CA VAL A 18 -15.95 13.42 6.56
C VAL A 18 -16.42 14.87 6.56
N GLY A 19 -16.58 15.46 7.73
CA GLY A 19 -16.82 16.89 7.85
C GLY A 19 -16.60 17.40 9.27
N PHE A 20 -16.42 18.70 9.40
CA PHE A 20 -16.39 19.38 10.68
C PHE A 20 -17.12 20.72 10.63
N VAL A 21 -17.48 21.20 11.80
CA VAL A 21 -17.94 22.55 12.03
C VAL A 21 -17.21 23.15 13.22
N ALA A 22 -16.86 24.42 13.14
CA ALA A 22 -16.17 25.13 14.21
C ALA A 22 -16.57 26.61 14.27
N ASP A 23 -16.68 27.14 15.48
CA ASP A 23 -16.76 28.57 15.75
C ASP A 23 -15.33 29.16 15.71
N LEU A 24 -15.14 30.20 14.89
CA LEU A 24 -13.83 30.81 14.67
C LEU A 24 -13.18 31.29 15.97
N HIS A 25 -13.97 31.74 16.95
CA HIS A 25 -13.54 32.35 18.20
C HIS A 25 -13.63 31.41 19.40
N GLY A 26 -13.80 30.10 19.17
CA GLY A 26 -13.82 29.10 20.24
C GLY A 26 -15.05 29.21 21.15
N ARG A 27 -16.14 29.85 20.71
CA ARG A 27 -17.38 29.98 21.50
C ARG A 27 -18.14 28.66 21.48
N ALA A 28 -18.15 27.98 22.62
CA ALA A 28 -18.91 26.73 22.76
C ALA A 28 -20.41 27.01 22.66
N SER A 29 -21.12 26.21 21.86
CA SER A 29 -22.58 26.28 21.79
C SER A 29 -23.18 24.93 21.42
N ARG A 30 -24.46 24.76 21.74
CA ARG A 30 -25.24 23.59 21.31
C ARG A 30 -25.41 23.53 19.79
N SER A 31 -25.47 24.69 19.13
CA SER A 31 -25.65 24.80 17.67
C SER A 31 -24.55 24.09 16.88
N ILE A 32 -23.29 24.17 17.34
CA ILE A 32 -22.16 23.50 16.69
C ILE A 32 -22.33 21.96 16.73
N VAL A 33 -22.80 21.42 17.86
CA VAL A 33 -23.08 19.98 18.00
C VAL A 33 -24.21 19.55 17.06
N ASP A 34 -25.30 20.32 17.03
CA ASP A 34 -26.45 20.05 16.15
C ASP A 34 -26.07 20.12 14.66
N GLN A 35 -25.26 21.10 14.29
CA GLN A 35 -24.72 21.22 12.92
C GLN A 35 -23.80 20.03 12.58
N GLY A 36 -22.96 19.58 13.50
CA GLY A 36 -22.16 18.36 13.32
C GLY A 36 -23.02 17.13 13.04
N LEU A 37 -24.07 16.91 13.85
CA LEU A 37 -25.03 15.81 13.64
C LEU A 37 -25.80 15.96 12.32
N GLN A 38 -26.13 17.20 11.92
CA GLN A 38 -26.80 17.49 10.65
C GLN A 38 -25.91 17.18 9.44
N ILE A 39 -24.60 17.51 9.53
CA ILE A 39 -23.62 17.13 8.50
C ILE A 39 -23.63 15.62 8.35
N LEU A 40 -23.57 14.89 9.47
CA LEU A 40 -23.52 13.44 9.48
C LEU A 40 -24.75 12.80 8.81
N ALA A 41 -25.95 13.28 9.13
CA ALA A 41 -27.19 12.82 8.51
C ALA A 41 -27.26 13.11 6.99
N ASN A 42 -26.62 14.20 6.53
CA ASN A 42 -26.65 14.60 5.12
C ASN A 42 -25.55 13.95 4.26
N ILE A 43 -24.65 13.16 4.87
CA ILE A 43 -23.65 12.36 4.16
C ILE A 43 -23.99 10.86 4.18
N ASP A 44 -25.21 10.49 4.56
CA ASP A 44 -25.67 9.10 4.66
C ASP A 44 -25.57 8.35 3.33
N HIS A 45 -25.81 9.02 2.19
CA HIS A 45 -25.68 8.43 0.84
C HIS A 45 -24.25 8.04 0.47
N ARG A 46 -23.25 8.42 1.27
CA ARG A 46 -21.85 7.99 1.14
C ARG A 46 -21.51 6.79 2.04
N GLY A 47 -22.36 6.44 2.98
CA GLY A 47 -22.23 5.24 3.79
C GLY A 47 -22.86 4.02 3.11
N ALA A 48 -22.48 2.83 3.55
CA ALA A 48 -23.22 1.62 3.27
C ALA A 48 -24.15 1.34 4.44
N ALA A 49 -25.37 0.90 4.13
CA ALA A 49 -26.08 0.02 5.04
C ALA A 49 -25.50 -1.38 4.82
N GLY A 50 -25.17 -2.08 5.91
CA GLY A 50 -24.65 -3.45 5.88
C GLY A 50 -25.69 -4.44 5.34
N ALA A 51 -25.52 -5.73 5.66
CA ALA A 51 -26.47 -6.77 5.24
C ALA A 51 -27.91 -6.53 5.74
N GLU A 52 -28.07 -5.75 6.82
CA GLU A 52 -29.34 -5.28 7.38
C GLU A 52 -29.44 -3.75 7.23
N ALA A 53 -30.63 -3.24 6.90
CA ALA A 53 -30.85 -1.81 6.64
C ALA A 53 -30.60 -0.90 7.88
N ASP A 54 -30.62 -1.48 9.08
CA ASP A 54 -30.44 -0.83 10.38
C ASP A 54 -29.03 -1.07 10.98
N THR A 55 -28.12 -1.68 10.22
CA THR A 55 -26.72 -1.89 10.59
C THR A 55 -25.83 -1.02 9.70
N GLY A 56 -25.19 0.01 10.26
CA GLY A 56 -24.20 0.83 9.56
C GLY A 56 -22.76 0.37 9.83
N ASP A 57 -21.83 0.60 8.91
CA ASP A 57 -20.43 0.17 9.05
C ASP A 57 -19.62 0.96 10.09
N GLY A 58 -20.14 2.11 10.53
CA GLY A 58 -19.58 2.90 11.61
C GLY A 58 -19.79 4.40 11.43
N THR A 59 -20.10 5.09 12.52
CA THR A 59 -20.28 6.54 12.52
C THR A 59 -19.85 7.13 13.87
N GLY A 60 -19.49 8.42 13.88
CA GLY A 60 -19.18 9.09 15.13
C GLY A 60 -18.99 10.59 15.03
N ILE A 61 -18.82 11.20 16.21
CA ILE A 61 -18.58 12.61 16.43
C ILE A 61 -17.49 12.79 17.51
N LEU A 62 -16.53 13.67 17.24
CA LEU A 62 -15.55 14.18 18.19
C LEU A 62 -15.93 15.60 18.55
N LEU A 63 -15.92 15.88 19.85
CA LEU A 63 -16.22 17.19 20.45
C LEU A 63 -15.11 17.60 21.42
N GLN A 64 -15.06 18.89 21.77
CA GLN A 64 -14.37 19.30 23.01
C GLN A 64 -15.10 18.74 24.23
N ILE A 65 -14.39 18.60 25.35
CA ILE A 65 -14.99 18.18 26.64
C ILE A 65 -16.10 19.17 27.07
N PRO A 66 -17.37 18.74 27.15
CA PRO A 66 -18.47 19.59 27.58
C PRO A 66 -18.55 19.68 29.12
N ASP A 67 -17.67 20.48 29.73
CA ASP A 67 -17.54 20.58 31.20
C ASP A 67 -18.88 20.90 31.91
N GLY A 68 -19.65 21.85 31.37
CA GLY A 68 -20.95 22.24 31.93
C GLY A 68 -21.96 21.10 31.96
N PHE A 69 -21.95 20.23 30.95
CA PHE A 69 -22.76 19.00 30.93
C PHE A 69 -22.27 18.02 31.99
N TYR A 70 -20.96 17.73 32.03
CA TYR A 70 -20.40 16.71 32.93
C TYR A 70 -20.63 17.03 34.40
N ARG A 71 -20.41 18.28 34.84
CA ARG A 71 -20.72 18.72 36.21
C ARG A 71 -22.19 18.51 36.60
N GLY A 72 -23.09 18.47 35.62
CA GLY A 72 -24.51 18.27 35.83
C GLY A 72 -24.97 16.80 35.74
N VAL A 73 -24.07 15.85 35.45
CA VAL A 73 -24.42 14.41 35.31
C VAL A 73 -23.53 13.46 36.11
N VAL A 74 -22.46 13.94 36.74
CA VAL A 74 -21.64 13.16 37.68
C VAL A 74 -21.96 13.52 39.14
N ASP A 75 -21.70 12.60 40.06
CA ASP A 75 -21.94 12.75 41.50
C ASP A 75 -20.67 13.05 42.32
N PHE A 76 -19.52 13.19 41.65
CA PHE A 76 -18.22 13.53 42.23
C PHE A 76 -17.74 14.91 41.76
N GLU A 77 -16.82 15.51 42.53
CA GLU A 77 -16.26 16.82 42.22
C GLU A 77 -15.25 16.73 41.05
N LEU A 78 -15.45 17.57 40.04
CA LEU A 78 -14.53 17.70 38.91
C LEU A 78 -13.58 18.88 39.13
N PRO A 79 -12.26 18.70 38.93
CA PRO A 79 -11.30 19.79 38.81
C PRO A 79 -11.69 20.84 37.77
N ALA A 80 -10.95 21.95 37.69
CA ALA A 80 -11.17 22.96 36.67
C ALA A 80 -11.11 22.35 35.24
N PRO A 81 -11.82 22.94 34.25
CA PRO A 81 -11.71 22.51 32.86
C PRO A 81 -10.24 22.43 32.42
N GLY A 82 -9.84 21.32 31.79
CA GLY A 82 -8.45 21.04 31.40
C GLY A 82 -7.60 20.37 32.48
N ALA A 83 -8.01 20.38 33.76
CA ALA A 83 -7.33 19.70 34.87
C ALA A 83 -7.88 18.29 35.17
N TYR A 84 -8.81 17.81 34.35
CA TYR A 84 -9.27 16.42 34.34
C TYR A 84 -9.36 15.91 32.91
N ALA A 85 -9.16 14.60 32.76
CA ALA A 85 -9.35 13.88 31.52
C ALA A 85 -10.53 12.92 31.64
N THR A 86 -11.18 12.65 30.50
CA THR A 86 -12.25 11.67 30.43
C THR A 86 -12.24 10.93 29.09
N GLY A 87 -12.85 9.75 29.10
CA GLY A 87 -12.92 8.87 27.94
C GLY A 87 -13.99 7.81 28.14
N ILE A 88 -14.66 7.43 27.05
CA ILE A 88 -15.65 6.33 27.06
C ILE A 88 -14.89 5.02 26.88
N ALA A 89 -14.82 4.19 27.90
CA ALA A 89 -14.29 2.84 27.79
C ALA A 89 -15.35 1.93 27.15
N PHE A 90 -14.98 1.26 26.06
CA PHE A 90 -15.73 0.12 25.51
C PHE A 90 -15.25 -1.11 26.26
N LEU A 91 -16.12 -1.64 27.13
CA LEU A 91 -15.83 -2.78 28.01
C LEU A 91 -16.63 -4.02 27.57
N PRO A 92 -16.29 -5.24 28.06
CA PRO A 92 -17.02 -6.44 27.71
C PRO A 92 -18.48 -6.37 28.16
N ALA A 93 -19.42 -6.84 27.33
CA ALA A 93 -20.85 -6.77 27.65
C ALA A 93 -21.25 -7.51 28.95
N ALA A 94 -20.50 -8.56 29.32
CA ALA A 94 -20.79 -9.35 30.50
C ALA A 94 -20.42 -8.59 31.79
N ARG A 95 -21.39 -8.47 32.71
CA ARG A 95 -21.26 -7.66 33.95
C ARG A 95 -20.00 -7.94 34.76
N MET A 96 -19.68 -9.21 34.99
CA MET A 96 -18.50 -9.58 35.76
C MET A 96 -17.20 -9.22 35.03
N ALA A 97 -17.18 -9.40 33.70
CA ALA A 97 -16.01 -9.13 32.89
C ALA A 97 -15.70 -7.63 32.81
N TRP A 98 -16.70 -6.75 32.71
CA TRP A 98 -16.42 -5.31 32.75
C TRP A 98 -16.07 -4.80 34.15
N LEU A 99 -16.60 -5.39 35.23
CA LEU A 99 -16.17 -5.04 36.60
C LEU A 99 -14.70 -5.41 36.84
N ASP A 100 -14.27 -6.56 36.32
CA ASP A 100 -12.86 -6.96 36.36
C ASP A 100 -11.98 -6.01 35.53
N ALA A 101 -12.41 -5.69 34.29
CA ALA A 101 -11.72 -4.74 33.43
C ALA A 101 -11.61 -3.36 34.09
N ARG A 102 -12.68 -2.86 34.72
CA ARG A 102 -12.68 -1.60 35.47
C ARG A 102 -11.61 -1.58 36.56
N ARG A 103 -11.53 -2.63 37.39
CA ARG A 103 -10.51 -2.73 38.45
C ARG A 103 -9.09 -2.73 37.88
N GLU A 104 -8.89 -3.42 36.76
CA GLU A 104 -7.59 -3.49 36.08
C GLU A 104 -7.21 -2.14 35.46
N ILE A 105 -8.16 -1.41 34.86
CA ILE A 105 -7.97 -0.03 34.37
C ILE A 105 -7.59 0.91 35.51
N GLU A 106 -8.30 0.84 36.65
CA GLU A 106 -7.98 1.66 37.83
C GLU A 106 -6.55 1.37 38.35
N ALA A 107 -6.13 0.11 38.34
CA ALA A 107 -4.77 -0.27 38.74
C ALA A 107 -3.70 0.27 37.78
N ILE A 108 -3.96 0.23 36.46
CA ILE A 108 -3.06 0.81 35.46
C ILE A 108 -2.98 2.33 35.62
N ALA A 109 -4.12 3.01 35.80
CA ALA A 109 -4.18 4.45 36.00
C ALA A 109 -3.33 4.89 37.21
N VAL A 110 -3.50 4.24 38.36
CA VAL A 110 -2.70 4.50 39.56
C VAL A 110 -1.21 4.21 39.31
N GLY A 111 -0.89 3.13 38.58
CA GLY A 111 0.47 2.76 38.22
C GLY A 111 1.20 3.79 37.33
N GLU A 112 0.45 4.55 36.53
CA GLU A 112 0.97 5.66 35.71
C GLU A 112 0.85 7.04 36.41
N GLY A 113 0.49 7.06 37.70
CA GLY A 113 0.40 8.28 38.50
C GLY A 113 -0.88 9.10 38.31
N ALA A 114 -1.91 8.52 37.68
CA ALA A 114 -3.22 9.14 37.56
C ALA A 114 -4.14 8.77 38.74
N THR A 115 -4.97 9.73 39.16
CA THR A 115 -6.01 9.56 40.17
C THR A 115 -7.36 9.41 39.51
N VAL A 116 -8.09 8.34 39.86
CA VAL A 116 -9.46 8.09 39.40
C VAL A 116 -10.43 8.89 40.26
N LEU A 117 -11.12 9.84 39.64
CA LEU A 117 -12.14 10.67 40.28
C LEU A 117 -13.47 9.92 40.41
N GLY A 118 -13.82 9.17 39.36
CA GLY A 118 -15.04 8.39 39.33
C GLY A 118 -15.35 7.79 37.97
N TRP A 119 -16.45 7.05 37.92
CA TRP A 119 -16.98 6.41 36.72
C TRP A 119 -18.45 6.77 36.52
N ARG A 120 -18.85 6.92 35.27
CA ARG A 120 -20.22 7.19 34.84
C ARG A 120 -20.63 6.14 33.81
N GLU A 121 -21.79 5.52 34.00
CA GLU A 121 -22.40 4.70 32.94
C GLU A 121 -22.96 5.63 31.87
N VAL A 122 -22.58 5.41 30.60
CA VAL A 122 -23.05 6.25 29.49
C VAL A 122 -24.46 5.81 29.10
N PRO A 123 -25.47 6.68 29.15
CA PRO A 123 -26.83 6.31 28.81
C PRO A 123 -26.96 6.06 27.30
N VAL A 124 -27.42 4.87 26.95
CA VAL A 124 -27.61 4.43 25.56
C VAL A 124 -29.01 3.86 25.32
N ASP A 125 -29.54 4.02 24.09
CA ASP A 125 -30.78 3.41 23.63
C ASP A 125 -30.53 2.43 22.46
N PRO A 126 -30.45 1.11 22.73
CA PRO A 126 -30.16 0.11 21.70
C PRO A 126 -31.38 -0.30 20.86
N ALA A 127 -32.57 0.27 21.07
CA ALA A 127 -33.81 -0.22 20.44
C ALA A 127 -33.82 -0.16 18.91
N GLY A 128 -33.00 0.71 18.30
CA GLY A 128 -32.91 0.89 16.85
C GLY A 128 -31.76 0.13 16.18
N LEU A 129 -31.00 -0.70 16.89
CA LEU A 129 -29.85 -1.42 16.35
C LEU A 129 -30.24 -2.70 15.63
N GLY A 130 -29.59 -2.96 14.48
CA GLY A 130 -29.62 -4.27 13.83
C GLY A 130 -28.99 -5.37 14.69
N SER A 131 -29.29 -6.62 14.34
CA SER A 131 -28.95 -7.79 15.16
C SER A 131 -27.44 -7.98 15.29
N MET A 132 -26.69 -7.66 14.24
CA MET A 132 -25.25 -7.78 14.17
C MET A 132 -24.54 -6.73 15.05
N ALA A 133 -24.97 -5.46 14.95
CA ALA A 133 -24.42 -4.38 15.76
C ALA A 133 -24.69 -4.59 17.25
N LEU A 134 -25.90 -5.06 17.59
CA LEU A 134 -26.29 -5.37 18.97
C LEU A 134 -25.49 -6.54 19.56
N ALA A 135 -25.23 -7.59 18.78
CA ALA A 135 -24.46 -8.75 19.23
C ALA A 135 -23.00 -8.39 19.55
N ALA A 136 -22.42 -7.44 18.82
CA ALA A 136 -21.06 -6.96 19.04
C ALA A 136 -20.98 -5.74 19.99
N MET A 137 -22.11 -5.28 20.54
CA MET A 137 -22.18 -4.05 21.34
C MET A 137 -21.40 -4.17 22.67
N PRO A 138 -20.42 -3.29 22.94
CA PRO A 138 -19.73 -3.25 24.22
C PRO A 138 -20.60 -2.59 25.31
N SER A 139 -20.16 -2.69 26.57
CA SER A 139 -20.67 -1.84 27.65
C SER A 139 -19.92 -0.51 27.65
N PHE A 140 -20.64 0.60 27.76
CA PHE A 140 -20.07 1.95 27.68
C PHE A 140 -19.94 2.57 29.08
N HIS A 141 -18.71 2.72 29.55
CA HIS A 141 -18.42 3.35 30.84
C HIS A 141 -17.41 4.47 30.69
N GLN A 142 -17.79 5.67 31.12
CA GLN A 142 -16.94 6.84 31.07
C GLN A 142 -16.13 6.96 32.36
N ILE A 143 -14.80 7.07 32.23
CA ILE A 143 -13.88 7.27 33.36
C ILE A 143 -13.49 8.75 33.46
N PHE A 144 -13.27 9.24 34.68
CA PHE A 144 -12.75 10.58 34.95
C PHE A 144 -11.45 10.47 35.75
N LEU A 145 -10.39 11.09 35.24
CA LEU A 145 -9.03 11.00 35.75
C LEU A 145 -8.42 12.38 35.93
N THR A 146 -7.49 12.51 36.86
CA THR A 146 -6.60 13.68 36.97
C THR A 146 -5.18 13.20 37.27
N SER A 147 -4.18 14.06 37.11
CA SER A 147 -2.80 13.79 37.50
C SER A 147 -2.24 15.05 38.14
N ASP A 148 -1.60 14.91 39.29
CA ASP A 148 -1.10 16.05 40.05
C ASP A 148 -0.19 16.94 39.21
N GLY A 149 -0.55 18.23 39.13
CA GLY A 149 0.23 19.26 38.44
C GLY A 149 0.20 19.22 36.91
N ARG A 150 -0.69 18.42 36.28
CA ARG A 150 -0.81 18.33 34.81
C ARG A 150 -2.17 18.82 34.33
N GLU A 151 -2.17 19.64 33.29
CA GLU A 151 -3.37 20.18 32.65
C GLU A 151 -3.24 20.15 31.12
N GLY A 152 -4.36 20.16 30.40
CA GLY A 152 -4.39 20.20 28.94
C GLY A 152 -3.57 19.08 28.30
N ILE A 153 -2.63 19.45 27.42
CA ILE A 153 -1.79 18.47 26.71
C ILE A 153 -0.88 17.66 27.65
N ASP A 154 -0.44 18.21 28.79
CA ASP A 154 0.39 17.47 29.74
C ASP A 154 -0.40 16.37 30.44
N LEU A 155 -1.70 16.60 30.65
CA LEU A 155 -2.61 15.58 31.13
C LEU A 155 -2.87 14.52 30.04
N ASP A 156 -3.05 14.93 28.78
CA ASP A 156 -3.16 13.99 27.64
C ASP A 156 -1.92 13.09 27.51
N ARG A 157 -0.71 13.63 27.71
CA ARG A 157 0.54 12.86 27.73
C ARG A 157 0.53 11.77 28.80
N ALA A 158 -0.03 12.03 29.98
CA ALA A 158 -0.21 11.00 31.01
C ALA A 158 -1.26 9.96 30.58
N MET A 159 -2.40 10.43 30.04
CA MET A 159 -3.51 9.57 29.62
C MET A 159 -3.14 8.65 28.46
N PHE A 160 -2.22 9.08 27.58
CA PHE A 160 -1.68 8.27 26.51
C PHE A 160 -1.12 6.94 27.03
N PHE A 161 -0.32 6.97 28.11
CA PHE A 161 0.23 5.75 28.73
C PHE A 161 -0.87 4.88 29.34
N VAL A 162 -1.79 5.48 30.11
CA VAL A 162 -2.91 4.76 30.72
C VAL A 162 -3.72 4.03 29.64
N ARG A 163 -4.11 4.75 28.58
CA ARG A 163 -4.88 4.21 27.47
C ARG A 163 -4.16 3.08 26.75
N LYS A 164 -2.92 3.32 26.29
CA LYS A 164 -2.14 2.32 25.54
C LYS A 164 -1.88 1.06 26.36
N ARG A 165 -1.61 1.19 27.66
CA ARG A 165 -1.46 0.03 28.56
C ARG A 165 -2.78 -0.71 28.75
N CYS A 166 -3.90 -0.01 28.94
CA CYS A 166 -5.22 -0.65 29.04
C CYS A 166 -5.56 -1.45 27.76
N GLU A 167 -5.39 -0.84 26.58
CA GLU A 167 -5.71 -1.49 25.30
C GLU A 167 -4.83 -2.72 25.02
N ARG A 168 -3.62 -2.81 25.59
CA ARG A 168 -2.70 -3.93 25.33
C ARG A 168 -2.70 -5.00 26.39
N GLU A 169 -2.59 -4.60 27.65
CA GLU A 169 -2.53 -5.52 28.78
C GLU A 169 -3.89 -6.20 28.99
N LEU A 170 -4.97 -5.49 28.68
CA LEU A 170 -6.32 -5.99 28.92
C LEU A 170 -6.98 -6.47 27.63
N GLY A 171 -6.70 -5.81 26.50
CA GLY A 171 -7.48 -5.80 25.25
C GLY A 171 -7.78 -7.12 24.57
N SER A 172 -7.07 -8.23 24.85
CA SER A 172 -7.45 -9.56 24.35
C SER A 172 -7.34 -10.62 25.44
N ARG A 173 -8.47 -11.21 25.82
CA ARG A 173 -8.52 -12.43 26.65
C ARG A 173 -9.37 -13.48 25.96
N ASN A 174 -8.80 -14.68 25.78
CA ASN A 174 -9.49 -15.82 25.13
C ASN A 174 -10.03 -15.54 23.72
N GLY A 175 -9.37 -14.67 22.94
CA GLY A 175 -9.78 -14.35 21.58
C GLY A 175 -10.95 -13.36 21.45
N ALA A 176 -11.39 -12.74 22.55
CA ALA A 176 -12.36 -11.66 22.56
C ALA A 176 -11.68 -10.33 22.92
N ASP A 177 -12.01 -9.28 22.16
CA ASP A 177 -11.58 -7.90 22.45
C ASP A 177 -12.28 -7.43 23.73
N THR A 178 -11.53 -6.85 24.67
CA THR A 178 -12.06 -6.54 26.01
C THR A 178 -12.16 -5.04 26.31
N VAL A 179 -11.13 -4.24 26.03
CA VAL A 179 -11.05 -2.83 26.44
C VAL A 179 -10.53 -1.99 25.29
N TYR A 180 -11.32 -0.99 24.89
CA TYR A 180 -10.93 0.00 23.89
C TYR A 180 -11.36 1.40 24.31
N PHE A 181 -10.52 2.40 24.05
CA PHE A 181 -10.85 3.81 24.31
C PHE A 181 -10.85 4.59 23.00
N PRO A 182 -12.02 5.02 22.49
CA PRO A 182 -12.10 5.96 21.38
C PRO A 182 -11.26 7.21 21.65
N SER A 183 -11.38 7.78 22.85
CA SER A 183 -10.54 8.85 23.37
C SER A 183 -10.32 8.67 24.88
N LEU A 184 -9.22 9.23 25.38
CA LEU A 184 -8.98 9.47 26.80
C LEU A 184 -8.14 10.75 26.91
N SER A 185 -8.80 11.89 27.05
CA SER A 185 -8.18 13.21 26.92
C SER A 185 -8.80 14.23 27.87
N ALA A 186 -8.06 15.30 28.16
CA ALA A 186 -8.49 16.51 28.85
C ALA A 186 -9.02 17.60 27.90
N ARG A 187 -9.01 17.36 26.58
CA ARG A 187 -9.42 18.32 25.56
C ARG A 187 -10.59 17.82 24.72
N THR A 188 -10.58 16.54 24.33
CA THR A 188 -11.57 15.99 23.39
C THR A 188 -12.29 14.74 23.92
N ILE A 189 -13.50 14.51 23.44
CA ILE A 189 -14.30 13.31 23.71
C ILE A 189 -14.93 12.80 22.42
N ILE A 190 -14.99 11.47 22.26
CA ILE A 190 -15.52 10.83 21.06
C ILE A 190 -16.74 9.95 21.40
N TYR A 191 -17.83 10.17 20.68
CA TYR A 191 -19.00 9.30 20.64
C TYR A 191 -19.03 8.62 19.28
N LYS A 192 -18.83 7.30 19.25
CA LYS A 192 -18.79 6.55 17.99
C LYS A 192 -19.29 5.12 18.18
N GLY A 193 -19.70 4.49 17.09
CA GLY A 193 -20.12 3.10 17.13
C GLY A 193 -20.52 2.57 15.78
N MET A 194 -20.90 1.29 15.77
CA MET A 194 -21.44 0.61 14.60
C MET A 194 -22.92 1.01 14.40
N LEU A 195 -23.13 2.23 13.92
CA LEU A 195 -24.43 2.88 13.78
C LEU A 195 -24.53 3.48 12.38
N THR A 196 -25.75 3.55 11.85
CA THR A 196 -26.05 4.42 10.70
C THR A 196 -25.96 5.89 11.10
N THR A 197 -25.79 6.78 10.12
CA THR A 197 -25.58 8.21 10.42
C THR A 197 -26.69 8.84 11.28
N PRO A 198 -27.99 8.53 11.11
CA PRO A 198 -29.04 9.14 11.92
C PRO A 198 -29.16 8.51 13.33
N GLN A 199 -28.68 7.27 13.50
CA GLN A 199 -28.78 6.53 14.76
C GLN A 199 -27.90 7.10 15.87
N LEU A 200 -26.83 7.84 15.54
CA LEU A 200 -25.84 8.31 16.53
C LEU A 200 -26.48 9.11 17.68
N SER A 201 -27.33 10.08 17.35
CA SER A 201 -27.98 10.96 18.33
C SER A 201 -29.13 10.27 19.09
N THR A 202 -29.73 9.23 18.49
CA THR A 202 -30.75 8.43 19.17
C THR A 202 -30.14 7.40 20.10
N PHE A 203 -29.00 6.82 19.73
CA PHE A 203 -28.29 5.81 20.50
C PHE A 203 -27.61 6.44 21.72
N TYR A 204 -26.75 7.45 21.55
CA TYR A 204 -26.15 8.18 22.67
C TYR A 204 -27.04 9.32 23.11
N THR A 205 -27.83 9.11 24.17
CA THR A 205 -28.81 10.12 24.61
C THR A 205 -28.18 11.41 25.10
N ASP A 206 -26.91 11.36 25.53
CA ASP A 206 -26.10 12.53 25.89
C ASP A 206 -26.06 13.56 24.76
N LEU A 207 -25.95 13.09 23.51
CA LEU A 207 -25.90 13.94 22.33
C LEU A 207 -27.19 14.73 22.10
N ARG A 208 -28.26 14.49 22.86
CA ARG A 208 -29.51 15.28 22.82
C ARG A 208 -29.66 16.24 23.99
N ASP A 209 -28.75 16.22 24.97
CA ASP A 209 -28.82 17.11 26.12
C ASP A 209 -28.48 18.56 25.70
N PRO A 210 -29.32 19.56 26.02
CA PRO A 210 -29.08 20.94 25.63
C PRO A 210 -27.85 21.56 26.30
N ARG A 211 -27.35 20.98 27.42
CA ARG A 211 -26.14 21.44 28.11
C ARG A 211 -24.85 20.98 27.44
N LEU A 212 -24.95 20.05 26.49
CA LEU A 212 -23.80 19.53 25.75
C LEU A 212 -23.45 20.53 24.65
N GLU A 213 -22.47 21.37 24.95
CA GLU A 213 -21.96 22.45 24.10
C GLU A 213 -20.52 22.16 23.67
N SER A 214 -20.15 22.61 22.47
CA SER A 214 -18.78 22.52 21.97
C SER A 214 -18.49 23.67 21.00
N ALA A 215 -17.24 24.11 20.88
CA ALA A 215 -16.85 25.10 19.88
C ALA A 215 -16.46 24.46 18.53
N LEU A 216 -16.19 23.14 18.52
CA LEU A 216 -15.92 22.38 17.31
C LEU A 216 -16.58 21.00 17.37
N ALA A 217 -16.94 20.47 16.21
CA ALA A 217 -17.42 19.11 16.04
C ALA A 217 -16.83 18.50 14.78
N LEU A 218 -16.16 17.37 14.91
CA LEU A 218 -15.63 16.58 13.78
C LEU A 218 -16.45 15.29 13.66
N VAL A 219 -17.04 15.05 12.48
CA VAL A 219 -17.92 13.91 12.22
C VAL A 219 -17.44 13.06 11.06
N HIS A 220 -17.83 11.78 11.10
CA HIS A 220 -17.47 10.84 10.07
C HIS A 220 -18.51 9.72 9.93
N SER A 221 -18.76 9.33 8.67
CA SER A 221 -19.53 8.14 8.28
C SER A 221 -18.66 7.18 7.47
N ARG A 222 -18.57 5.92 7.92
CA ARG A 222 -17.72 4.87 7.35
C ARG A 222 -18.49 4.01 6.34
N PHE A 223 -17.83 3.60 5.26
CA PHE A 223 -18.20 2.49 4.38
C PHE A 223 -17.05 1.48 4.43
N SER A 224 -17.36 0.23 4.73
CA SER A 224 -16.38 -0.86 4.75
C SER A 224 -16.67 -1.88 3.65
N THR A 225 -15.63 -2.60 3.26
CA THR A 225 -15.72 -3.71 2.32
C THR A 225 -16.12 -5.04 2.97
N ASN A 226 -16.30 -5.07 4.30
CA ASN A 226 -16.73 -6.24 5.05
C ASN A 226 -18.16 -6.08 5.60
N THR A 227 -18.74 -7.21 6.02
CA THR A 227 -20.02 -7.23 6.76
C THR A 227 -19.81 -7.58 8.24
N PHE A 228 -18.58 -7.60 8.76
CA PHE A 228 -18.30 -8.08 10.12
C PHE A 228 -18.32 -6.93 11.12
N PRO A 229 -19.09 -7.04 12.22
CA PRO A 229 -19.33 -5.93 13.11
C PRO A 229 -18.11 -5.60 13.99
N SER A 230 -17.63 -4.35 13.96
CA SER A 230 -16.53 -3.88 14.83
C SER A 230 -16.73 -2.42 15.27
N TRP A 231 -17.13 -2.24 16.53
CA TRP A 231 -17.33 -0.91 17.14
C TRP A 231 -16.06 -0.04 17.21
N PRO A 232 -14.86 -0.58 17.53
CA PRO A 232 -13.63 0.22 17.59
C PRO A 232 -13.19 0.85 16.25
N LEU A 233 -13.54 0.23 15.12
CA LEU A 233 -13.16 0.67 13.78
C LEU A 233 -13.98 1.87 13.27
N ALA A 234 -15.06 2.25 13.94
CA ALA A 234 -15.76 3.49 13.63
C ALA A 234 -14.82 4.69 13.82
N HIS A 235 -15.02 5.74 13.04
CA HIS A 235 -14.34 7.03 13.18
C HIS A 235 -15.26 8.03 13.90
N PRO A 236 -14.76 9.18 14.37
CA PRO A 236 -13.36 9.62 14.35
C PRO A 236 -12.41 8.77 15.21
N TYR A 237 -11.12 8.87 14.90
CA TYR A 237 -10.04 8.50 15.81
C TYR A 237 -9.65 9.72 16.68
N ARG A 238 -8.53 9.64 17.40
CA ARG A 238 -8.25 10.53 18.55
C ARG A 238 -7.96 11.95 18.08
N LEU A 239 -7.23 12.07 16.98
CA LEU A 239 -6.87 13.33 16.36
C LEU A 239 -7.47 13.47 14.97
N VAL A 240 -7.85 12.38 14.30
CA VAL A 240 -8.22 12.42 12.88
C VAL A 240 -9.56 11.76 12.54
N ALA A 241 -10.17 12.26 11.48
CA ALA A 241 -11.13 11.55 10.67
C ALA A 241 -10.63 11.57 9.22
N HIS A 242 -10.52 10.39 8.63
CA HIS A 242 -9.92 10.19 7.32
C HIS A 242 -10.98 9.69 6.32
N ASN A 243 -11.09 10.38 5.19
CA ASN A 243 -11.80 9.88 4.03
C ASN A 243 -10.81 9.42 2.97
N GLY A 244 -10.70 8.11 2.77
CA GLY A 244 -9.80 7.53 1.79
C GLY A 244 -9.08 6.31 2.32
N GLU A 245 -7.93 5.99 1.73
CA GLU A 245 -7.16 4.78 2.02
C GLU A 245 -5.66 5.12 2.03
N ILE A 246 -4.94 4.63 3.04
CA ILE A 246 -3.48 4.75 3.08
C ILE A 246 -2.87 3.48 2.49
N ASN A 247 -2.51 3.54 1.20
CA ASN A 247 -2.05 2.39 0.42
C ASN A 247 -0.63 1.91 0.78
N THR A 248 0.10 2.68 1.60
CA THR A 248 1.46 2.35 2.08
C THR A 248 1.53 1.95 3.56
N VAL A 249 0.39 1.78 4.24
CA VAL A 249 0.31 1.63 5.70
C VAL A 249 1.19 0.51 6.26
N THR A 250 1.29 -0.65 5.61
CA THR A 250 2.15 -1.76 6.07
C THR A 250 3.63 -1.36 6.09
N GLY A 251 4.07 -0.65 5.04
CA GLY A 251 5.43 -0.11 4.98
C GLY A 251 5.66 0.91 6.08
N ASN A 252 4.71 1.85 6.24
CA ASN A 252 4.78 2.89 7.26
C ASN A 252 4.82 2.32 8.69
N GLU A 253 4.05 1.27 8.98
CA GLU A 253 4.08 0.58 10.27
C GLU A 253 5.45 -0.04 10.54
N ASN A 254 6.01 -0.77 9.56
CA ASN A 254 7.33 -1.40 9.70
C ASN A 254 8.43 -0.36 9.96
N TRP A 255 8.32 0.77 9.28
CA TRP A 255 9.18 1.93 9.42
C TRP A 255 9.03 2.61 10.78
N MET A 256 7.81 2.79 11.29
CA MET A 256 7.58 3.27 12.65
C MET A 256 8.13 2.30 13.69
N ARG A 257 7.92 1.00 13.51
CA ARG A 257 8.44 -0.05 14.38
C ARG A 257 9.97 -0.05 14.47
N ALA A 258 10.64 0.20 13.35
CA ALA A 258 12.09 0.32 13.32
C ALA A 258 12.60 1.61 14.02
N ARG A 259 11.80 2.68 14.03
CA ARG A 259 12.11 3.94 14.73
C ARG A 259 11.94 3.85 16.24
N GLU A 260 11.12 2.93 16.75
CA GLU A 260 10.86 2.76 18.20
C GLU A 260 12.12 2.63 19.06
N ALA A 261 13.22 2.09 18.52
CA ALA A 261 14.47 1.96 19.26
C ALA A 261 15.31 3.26 19.32
N LEU A 262 15.02 4.23 18.45
CA LEU A 262 15.71 5.51 18.39
C LEU A 262 14.94 6.63 19.09
N ILE A 263 13.63 6.44 19.29
CA ILE A 263 12.78 7.46 19.90
C ILE A 263 13.19 7.69 21.35
N ASP A 264 13.71 8.88 21.61
CA ASP A 264 13.81 9.46 22.93
C ASP A 264 12.78 10.59 23.02
N SER A 265 12.15 10.80 24.17
CA SER A 265 11.16 11.88 24.31
C SER A 265 11.30 12.52 25.67
N ALA A 266 11.68 13.79 25.68
CA ALA A 266 11.70 14.58 26.91
C ALA A 266 10.28 14.74 27.48
N GLU A 267 9.28 14.87 26.61
CA GLU A 267 7.88 15.14 26.97
C GLU A 267 7.16 13.87 27.48
N LEU A 268 7.41 12.72 26.86
CA LEU A 268 6.74 11.44 27.21
C LEU A 268 7.59 10.55 28.12
N GLY A 269 8.91 10.74 28.16
CA GLY A 269 9.84 9.82 28.79
C GLY A 269 9.90 8.47 28.05
N SER A 270 10.27 7.41 28.80
CA SER A 270 10.44 6.07 28.19
C SER A 270 9.12 5.48 27.67
N LEU A 271 9.12 5.14 26.39
CA LEU A 271 8.01 4.52 25.68
C LEU A 271 7.97 2.99 25.80
N GLU A 272 8.92 2.33 26.45
CA GLU A 272 9.02 0.85 26.48
C GLU A 272 7.72 0.15 26.90
N ARG A 273 6.99 0.76 27.86
CA ARG A 273 5.70 0.29 28.38
C ARG A 273 4.56 0.35 27.36
N VAL A 274 4.74 1.14 26.31
CA VAL A 274 3.76 1.44 25.26
C VAL A 274 4.32 1.20 23.86
N LEU A 275 5.29 0.28 23.69
CA LEU A 275 5.65 -0.31 22.39
C LEU A 275 4.92 -1.65 22.11
N PRO A 276 4.50 -1.96 20.86
CA PRO A 276 4.70 -1.18 19.63
C PRO A 276 3.68 -0.04 19.46
N VAL A 277 4.10 1.14 19.00
CA VAL A 277 3.24 2.33 18.94
C VAL A 277 2.02 2.12 18.04
N CYS A 278 2.24 1.63 16.81
CA CYS A 278 1.16 1.25 15.92
C CYS A 278 0.60 -0.12 16.31
N THR A 279 -0.72 -0.22 16.41
CA THR A 279 -1.42 -1.47 16.74
C THR A 279 -1.41 -2.39 15.51
N PRO A 280 -0.80 -3.60 15.57
CA PRO A 280 -0.63 -4.45 14.37
C PRO A 280 -1.93 -4.88 13.68
N THR A 281 -3.04 -4.91 14.42
CA THR A 281 -4.37 -5.26 13.91
C THR A 281 -5.27 -4.03 13.69
N GLY A 282 -4.76 -2.82 13.87
CA GLY A 282 -5.50 -1.58 13.60
C GLY A 282 -5.76 -1.39 12.11
N SER A 283 -6.79 -0.61 11.76
CA SER A 283 -6.99 -0.14 10.39
C SER A 283 -5.86 0.79 9.93
N ASP A 284 -5.82 1.08 8.64
CA ASP A 284 -4.88 2.01 8.04
C ASP A 284 -4.88 3.39 8.74
N THR A 285 -6.07 3.95 8.94
CA THR A 285 -6.30 5.22 9.61
C THR A 285 -5.98 5.14 11.09
N GLY A 286 -6.29 4.02 11.74
CA GLY A 286 -5.96 3.82 13.16
C GLY A 286 -4.45 3.88 13.41
N ARG A 287 -3.64 3.26 12.53
CA ARG A 287 -2.17 3.31 12.62
C ARG A 287 -1.63 4.71 12.32
N PHE A 288 -2.23 5.42 11.36
CA PHE A 288 -1.90 6.82 11.08
C PHE A 288 -2.17 7.72 12.29
N ASP A 289 -3.35 7.59 12.91
CA ASP A 289 -3.73 8.35 14.11
C ASP A 289 -2.75 8.09 15.27
N GLU A 290 -2.33 6.84 15.48
CA GLU A 290 -1.38 6.48 16.54
C GLU A 290 0.02 7.05 16.30
N ALA A 291 0.49 7.07 15.06
CA ALA A 291 1.75 7.71 14.70
C ALA A 291 1.66 9.23 14.84
N LEU A 292 0.57 9.85 14.39
CA LEU A 292 0.33 11.28 14.53
C LEU A 292 0.23 11.71 16.00
N GLU A 293 -0.47 10.91 16.82
CA GLU A 293 -0.62 11.14 18.25
C GLU A 293 0.73 11.08 18.97
N LEU A 294 1.60 10.12 18.63
CA LEU A 294 2.96 10.07 19.16
C LEU A 294 3.74 11.34 18.82
N LEU A 295 3.73 11.77 17.56
CA LEU A 295 4.47 12.95 17.10
C LEU A 295 3.98 14.22 17.81
N HIS A 296 2.65 14.38 17.90
CA HIS A 296 2.05 15.55 18.52
C HIS A 296 2.31 15.60 20.04
N LEU A 297 2.04 14.51 20.75
CA LEU A 297 2.31 14.44 22.19
C LEU A 297 3.80 14.49 22.51
N GLY A 298 4.64 14.02 21.58
CA GLY A 298 6.10 14.02 21.66
C GLY A 298 6.75 15.39 21.48
N GLY A 299 6.02 16.42 21.05
CA GLY A 299 6.48 17.82 21.01
C GLY A 299 6.19 18.59 19.73
N TYR A 300 5.76 17.92 18.65
CA TYR A 300 5.41 18.62 17.42
C TYR A 300 4.07 19.35 17.53
N SER A 301 4.00 20.55 16.93
CA SER A 301 2.69 21.14 16.65
C SER A 301 1.89 20.23 15.72
N LEU A 302 0.57 20.18 15.88
CA LEU A 302 -0.27 19.32 15.03
C LEU A 302 -0.09 19.62 13.52
N PRO A 303 -0.03 20.89 13.07
CA PRO A 303 0.28 21.20 11.67
C PRO A 303 1.64 20.67 11.19
N HIS A 304 2.68 20.71 12.04
CA HIS A 304 4.01 20.17 11.71
C HIS A 304 3.92 18.67 11.49
N ALA A 305 3.37 17.93 12.45
CA ALA A 305 3.27 16.47 12.37
C ALA A 305 2.46 16.03 11.14
N VAL A 306 1.36 16.71 10.84
CA VAL A 306 0.57 16.47 9.62
C VAL A 306 1.38 16.77 8.35
N ALA A 307 2.09 17.89 8.28
CA ALA A 307 2.91 18.25 7.11
C ALA A 307 4.10 17.31 6.88
N MET A 308 4.62 16.69 7.96
CA MET A 308 5.67 15.67 7.88
C MET A 308 5.12 14.33 7.38
N MET A 309 3.94 13.90 7.84
CA MET A 309 3.33 12.63 7.44
C MET A 309 2.67 12.68 6.06
N ILE A 310 2.03 13.81 5.71
CA ILE A 310 1.36 14.06 4.43
C ILE A 310 1.99 15.29 3.76
N PRO A 311 3.24 15.19 3.26
CA PRO A 311 3.91 16.31 2.63
C PRO A 311 3.29 16.64 1.27
N GLN A 312 3.29 17.93 0.91
CA GLN A 312 2.95 18.35 -0.44
C GLN A 312 3.95 17.78 -1.47
N ALA A 313 3.60 17.74 -2.76
CA ALA A 313 4.58 17.46 -3.80
C ALA A 313 5.61 18.60 -3.90
N TRP A 314 6.88 18.33 -3.59
CA TRP A 314 7.92 19.36 -3.46
C TRP A 314 9.15 19.08 -4.35
N GLU A 315 9.48 17.82 -4.57
CA GLU A 315 10.73 17.37 -5.18
C GLU A 315 10.93 17.95 -6.59
N GLN A 316 9.90 17.78 -7.44
CA GLN A 316 9.89 18.22 -8.83
C GLN A 316 9.14 19.55 -9.04
N ASN A 317 8.82 20.30 -7.98
CA ASN A 317 8.09 21.56 -8.09
C ASN A 317 9.05 22.75 -8.24
N PRO A 318 9.20 23.35 -9.44
CA PRO A 318 10.18 24.43 -9.65
C PRO A 318 9.77 25.76 -9.02
N THR A 319 8.52 25.91 -8.58
CA THR A 319 7.96 27.16 -8.04
C THR A 319 7.83 27.18 -6.51
N ILE A 320 8.27 26.12 -5.83
CA ILE A 320 8.28 26.07 -4.37
C ILE A 320 9.30 27.07 -3.81
N ASP A 321 8.97 27.70 -2.69
CA ASP A 321 9.91 28.52 -1.95
C ASP A 321 11.14 27.68 -1.49
N PRO A 322 12.38 28.19 -1.60
CA PRO A 322 13.57 27.43 -1.22
C PRO A 322 13.61 27.00 0.25
N GLU A 323 13.22 27.86 1.20
CA GLU A 323 13.25 27.50 2.63
C GLU A 323 12.22 26.39 2.92
N LEU A 324 11.08 26.45 2.25
CA LEU A 324 10.07 25.40 2.33
C LEU A 324 10.53 24.08 1.67
N ARG A 325 11.29 24.16 0.58
CA ARG A 325 11.92 22.97 -0.03
C ARG A 325 12.90 22.33 0.95
N ASP A 326 13.73 23.14 1.60
CA ASP A 326 14.69 22.68 2.60
C ASP A 326 13.98 22.01 3.79
N PHE A 327 12.85 22.56 4.24
CA PHE A 327 12.01 21.91 5.25
C PHE A 327 11.58 20.50 4.82
N TYR A 328 11.01 20.33 3.63
CA TYR A 328 10.55 19.01 3.19
C TYR A 328 11.70 18.04 2.88
N GLU A 329 12.81 18.53 2.32
CA GLU A 329 14.00 17.73 2.06
C GLU A 329 14.60 17.19 3.36
N TYR A 330 14.71 18.03 4.39
CA TYR A 330 15.14 17.60 5.71
C TYR A 330 14.19 16.56 6.31
N HIS A 331 12.88 16.81 6.30
CA HIS A 331 11.91 15.88 6.88
C HIS A 331 11.80 14.54 6.12
N SER A 332 12.13 14.52 4.83
CA SER A 332 12.23 13.27 4.06
C SER A 332 13.34 12.34 4.57
N CYS A 333 14.32 12.87 5.31
CA CYS A 333 15.34 12.05 5.99
C CYS A 333 14.78 11.30 7.21
N LEU A 334 13.69 11.81 7.80
CA LEU A 334 13.11 11.35 9.06
C LEU A 334 11.86 10.48 8.85
N MET A 335 10.99 10.84 7.91
CA MET A 335 9.69 10.22 7.71
C MET A 335 9.41 10.03 6.23
N GLU A 336 9.04 8.82 5.83
CA GLU A 336 8.48 8.56 4.52
C GLU A 336 7.00 8.98 4.48
N PRO A 337 6.49 9.48 3.33
CA PRO A 337 5.09 9.86 3.22
C PRO A 337 4.14 8.70 3.54
N TRP A 338 3.04 9.00 4.21
CA TRP A 338 1.89 8.10 4.35
C TRP A 338 0.97 8.37 3.16
N ASP A 339 1.20 7.64 2.07
CA ASP A 339 0.60 7.92 0.77
C ASP A 339 -0.75 7.20 0.59
N GLY A 340 -1.49 7.65 -0.42
CA GLY A 340 -2.81 7.14 -0.79
C GLY A 340 -3.85 8.25 -0.88
N PRO A 341 -5.02 7.97 -1.46
CA PRO A 341 -6.11 8.95 -1.55
C PRO A 341 -6.54 9.33 -0.15
N ALA A 342 -6.46 10.61 0.21
CA ALA A 342 -6.76 11.03 1.58
C ALA A 342 -7.37 12.44 1.61
N ALA A 343 -8.50 12.57 2.30
CA ALA A 343 -8.94 13.83 2.90
C ALA A 343 -8.93 13.62 4.41
N VAL A 344 -7.93 14.18 5.08
CA VAL A 344 -7.75 14.04 6.52
C VAL A 344 -8.19 15.32 7.19
N ALA A 345 -9.27 15.23 7.97
CA ALA A 345 -9.63 16.26 8.93
C ALA A 345 -9.01 15.92 10.28
N PHE A 346 -8.42 16.91 10.94
CA PHE A 346 -7.67 16.70 12.17
C PHE A 346 -7.96 17.78 13.21
N THR A 347 -7.85 17.45 14.49
CA THR A 347 -8.03 18.38 15.61
C THR A 347 -7.37 17.88 16.88
N ASP A 348 -6.90 18.80 17.71
CA ASP A 348 -6.44 18.54 19.08
C ASP A 348 -7.40 19.13 20.14
N GLY A 349 -8.58 19.58 19.71
CA GLY A 349 -9.55 20.30 20.55
C GLY A 349 -9.37 21.82 20.58
N THR A 350 -8.25 22.36 20.10
CA THR A 350 -8.02 23.82 19.98
C THR A 350 -7.87 24.23 18.51
N LEU A 351 -7.08 23.47 17.77
CA LEU A 351 -6.93 23.57 16.32
C LEU A 351 -7.90 22.61 15.65
N ILE A 352 -8.46 23.01 14.50
CA ILE A 352 -9.14 22.09 13.60
C ILE A 352 -8.80 22.42 12.16
N GLY A 353 -8.47 21.40 11.38
CA GLY A 353 -7.97 21.58 10.03
C GLY A 353 -8.28 20.42 9.11
N ALA A 354 -7.88 20.60 7.86
CA ALA A 354 -7.96 19.59 6.83
C ALA A 354 -6.77 19.69 5.88
N VAL A 355 -6.28 18.52 5.47
CA VAL A 355 -5.29 18.37 4.40
C VAL A 355 -5.78 17.32 3.41
N LEU A 356 -5.43 17.50 2.15
CA LEU A 356 -5.60 16.47 1.13
C LEU A 356 -4.26 15.77 0.89
N ASP A 357 -4.33 14.54 0.40
CA ASP A 357 -3.17 13.88 -0.18
C ASP A 357 -2.51 14.73 -1.28
N ARG A 358 -1.28 14.37 -1.63
CA ARG A 358 -0.48 15.15 -2.58
C ARG A 358 -1.11 15.31 -3.97
N ASN A 359 -2.00 14.39 -4.35
CA ASN A 359 -2.71 14.37 -5.63
C ASN A 359 -4.12 14.98 -5.51
N GLY A 360 -4.65 15.13 -4.30
CA GLY A 360 -5.97 15.67 -4.00
C GLY A 360 -7.10 14.81 -4.54
N LEU A 361 -7.01 13.50 -4.29
CA LEU A 361 -7.91 12.49 -4.83
C LEU A 361 -9.29 12.48 -4.16
N ARG A 362 -9.44 13.22 -3.05
CA ARG A 362 -10.67 13.32 -2.26
C ARG A 362 -11.15 14.77 -2.13
N PRO A 363 -12.47 15.03 -2.07
CA PRO A 363 -13.00 16.39 -2.01
C PRO A 363 -13.01 16.94 -0.58
N GLY A 364 -12.80 18.25 -0.45
CA GLY A 364 -13.05 19.01 0.79
C GLY A 364 -13.58 20.40 0.46
N ARG A 365 -14.84 20.68 0.80
CA ARG A 365 -15.54 21.96 0.56
C ARG A 365 -15.66 22.72 1.86
N VAL A 366 -15.38 24.03 1.82
CA VAL A 366 -15.36 24.90 3.01
C VAL A 366 -16.27 26.09 2.81
N TRP A 367 -17.18 26.33 3.74
CA TRP A 367 -18.03 27.53 3.82
C TRP A 367 -17.68 28.30 5.10
N ILE A 368 -17.62 29.63 4.98
CA ILE A 368 -17.43 30.55 6.10
C ILE A 368 -18.63 31.48 6.12
N THR A 369 -19.29 31.59 7.27
CA THR A 369 -20.54 32.31 7.45
C THR A 369 -20.36 33.62 8.21
N ALA A 370 -21.39 34.47 8.20
CA ALA A 370 -21.39 35.81 8.77
C ALA A 370 -21.35 35.85 10.31
N ASP A 371 -21.69 34.74 10.96
CA ASP A 371 -21.59 34.51 12.40
C ASP A 371 -20.26 33.87 12.82
N ASP A 372 -19.27 33.84 11.91
CA ASP A 372 -17.94 33.26 12.10
C ASP A 372 -17.95 31.73 12.29
N THR A 373 -18.96 31.03 11.76
CA THR A 373 -18.96 29.56 11.68
C THR A 373 -18.21 29.09 10.44
N VAL A 374 -17.32 28.11 10.63
CA VAL A 374 -16.58 27.43 9.55
C VAL A 374 -17.12 26.02 9.40
N ILE A 375 -17.60 25.69 8.20
CA ILE A 375 -18.18 24.38 7.87
C ILE A 375 -17.32 23.74 6.78
N MET A 376 -16.74 22.58 7.05
CA MET A 376 -16.00 21.78 6.08
C MET A 376 -16.66 20.42 5.92
N ALA A 377 -16.87 19.95 4.69
CA ALA A 377 -17.27 18.57 4.44
C ALA A 377 -16.81 18.06 3.07
N SER A 378 -16.90 16.74 2.88
CA SER A 378 -16.67 16.10 1.58
C SER A 378 -17.58 16.63 0.47
N GLU A 379 -18.76 17.16 0.83
CA GLU A 379 -19.73 17.74 -0.09
C GLU A 379 -20.19 19.13 0.34
N ALA A 380 -20.71 19.90 -0.61
CA ALA A 380 -21.36 21.18 -0.33
C ALA A 380 -22.87 20.95 -0.06
N GLY A 381 -23.49 21.78 0.78
CA GLY A 381 -24.93 21.68 1.09
C GLY A 381 -25.27 20.73 2.24
N VAL A 382 -24.28 20.35 3.05
CA VAL A 382 -24.46 19.49 4.24
C VAL A 382 -25.11 20.19 5.43
N VAL A 383 -25.13 21.53 5.44
CA VAL A 383 -25.83 22.35 6.43
C VAL A 383 -26.63 23.40 5.68
N ALA A 384 -27.88 23.60 6.08
CA ALA A 384 -28.72 24.66 5.54
C ALA A 384 -28.22 26.01 6.07
N VAL A 385 -27.59 26.79 5.19
CA VAL A 385 -27.14 28.16 5.47
C VAL A 385 -27.77 29.07 4.42
N GLU A 386 -28.40 30.15 4.88
CA GLU A 386 -28.97 31.14 3.98
C GLU A 386 -27.86 31.75 3.10
N PRO A 387 -28.06 31.86 1.77
CA PRO A 387 -27.01 32.36 0.88
C PRO A 387 -26.48 33.76 1.24
N ALA A 388 -27.30 34.58 1.90
CA ALA A 388 -26.92 35.92 2.36
C ALA A 388 -25.91 35.89 3.52
N ASP A 389 -25.89 34.81 4.31
CA ASP A 389 -25.01 34.65 5.46
C ASP A 389 -23.68 33.98 5.09
N VAL A 390 -23.47 33.59 3.83
CA VAL A 390 -22.21 32.97 3.39
C VAL A 390 -21.21 34.05 2.95
N ILE A 391 -20.18 34.28 3.76
CA ILE A 391 -19.08 35.20 3.44
C ILE A 391 -18.17 34.63 2.34
N LYS A 392 -17.81 33.35 2.43
CA LYS A 392 -16.84 32.74 1.52
C LYS A 392 -17.14 31.25 1.28
N ARG A 393 -17.06 30.83 0.01
CA ARG A 393 -17.07 29.43 -0.41
C ARG A 393 -15.72 29.10 -1.03
N THR A 394 -15.03 28.10 -0.48
CA THR A 394 -13.73 27.64 -0.97
C THR A 394 -13.63 26.11 -0.90
N ARG A 395 -12.44 25.58 -1.18
CA ARG A 395 -12.11 24.16 -1.07
C ARG A 395 -10.72 23.98 -0.49
N VAL A 396 -10.47 22.82 0.10
CA VAL A 396 -9.11 22.36 0.40
C VAL A 396 -8.44 22.04 -0.94
N GLN A 397 -7.18 22.43 -1.10
CA GLN A 397 -6.41 22.25 -2.34
C GLN A 397 -5.30 21.22 -2.10
N PRO A 398 -4.94 20.37 -3.10
CA PRO A 398 -3.81 19.47 -2.98
C PRO A 398 -2.55 20.23 -2.56
N GLY A 399 -1.83 19.68 -1.59
CA GLY A 399 -0.62 20.29 -1.04
C GLY A 399 -0.85 21.53 -0.18
N LYS A 400 -2.09 21.95 0.11
CA LYS A 400 -2.38 23.04 1.05
C LYS A 400 -3.09 22.56 2.29
N MET A 401 -2.75 23.15 3.43
CA MET A 401 -3.43 22.93 4.70
C MET A 401 -4.48 24.02 4.92
N PHE A 402 -5.71 23.61 5.24
CA PHE A 402 -6.72 24.50 5.78
C PHE A 402 -6.73 24.36 7.31
N LEU A 403 -6.55 25.45 8.04
CA LEU A 403 -6.44 25.42 9.51
C LEU A 403 -7.25 26.55 10.15
N VAL A 404 -8.03 26.21 11.15
CA VAL A 404 -8.72 27.14 12.05
C VAL A 404 -8.06 27.02 13.42
N ASP A 405 -7.62 28.15 13.96
CA ASP A 405 -7.14 28.26 15.33
C ASP A 405 -8.19 28.98 16.17
N THR A 406 -8.90 28.20 17.00
CA THR A 406 -9.98 28.75 17.82
C THR A 406 -9.49 29.56 19.01
N ALA A 407 -8.22 29.38 19.43
CA ALA A 407 -7.61 30.17 20.48
C ALA A 407 -7.15 31.54 19.96
N GLU A 408 -6.61 31.60 18.75
CA GLU A 408 -6.26 32.86 18.08
C GLU A 408 -7.46 33.56 17.45
N GLY A 409 -8.58 32.86 17.27
CA GLY A 409 -9.81 33.46 16.75
C GLY A 409 -9.81 33.67 15.24
N ARG A 410 -9.09 32.84 14.47
CA ARG A 410 -8.87 33.08 13.03
C ARG A 410 -8.59 31.81 12.22
N ILE A 411 -8.72 31.97 10.90
CA ILE A 411 -8.22 31.00 9.91
C ILE A 411 -6.76 31.33 9.64
N VAL A 412 -5.87 30.35 9.79
CA VAL A 412 -4.44 30.51 9.50
C VAL A 412 -4.23 30.17 8.02
N GLU A 413 -3.66 31.11 7.27
CA GLU A 413 -3.40 30.91 5.85
C GLU A 413 -2.26 29.91 5.62
N ASP A 414 -2.39 29.05 4.61
CA ASP A 414 -1.41 27.99 4.29
C ASP A 414 0.04 28.49 4.16
N ALA A 415 0.22 29.68 3.56
CA ALA A 415 1.53 30.29 3.41
C ALA A 415 2.17 30.64 4.76
N GLU A 416 1.38 31.15 5.72
CA GLU A 416 1.86 31.48 7.06
C GLU A 416 2.26 30.22 7.84
N ILE A 417 1.46 29.15 7.74
CA ILE A 417 1.79 27.86 8.36
C ILE A 417 3.14 27.38 7.84
N LYS A 418 3.31 27.35 6.53
CA LYS A 418 4.52 26.84 5.88
C LYS A 418 5.75 27.70 6.13
N GLU A 419 5.60 29.03 6.10
CA GLU A 419 6.68 29.96 6.45
C GLU A 419 7.14 29.76 7.91
N ARG A 420 6.20 29.59 8.84
CA ARG A 420 6.52 29.31 10.25
C ARG A 420 7.24 27.96 10.41
N LEU A 421 6.78 26.92 9.71
CA LEU A 421 7.40 25.60 9.73
C LEU A 421 8.81 25.62 9.12
N ALA A 422 8.98 26.28 7.98
CA ALA A 422 10.27 26.42 7.30
C ALA A 422 11.30 27.22 8.11
N SER A 423 10.84 28.23 8.86
CA SER A 423 11.70 29.08 9.70
C SER A 423 11.98 28.53 11.11
N THR A 424 11.42 27.37 11.47
CA THR A 424 11.59 26.80 12.83
C THR A 424 13.05 26.39 13.12
N ALA A 425 13.81 26.02 12.09
CA ALA A 425 15.22 25.66 12.18
C ALA A 425 15.95 26.01 10.87
N PRO A 426 17.29 26.17 10.87
CA PRO A 426 18.05 26.50 9.66
C PRO A 426 18.26 25.26 8.77
N TYR A 427 17.17 24.71 8.22
CA TYR A 427 17.21 23.45 7.46
C TYR A 427 18.17 23.51 6.25
N GLY A 428 18.24 24.64 5.55
CA GLY A 428 19.18 24.80 4.43
C GLY A 428 20.65 24.73 4.85
N GLU A 429 21.01 25.23 6.05
CA GLU A 429 22.36 25.07 6.61
C GLU A 429 22.63 23.61 6.99
N TRP A 430 21.63 22.93 7.56
CA TRP A 430 21.75 21.52 7.94
C TRP A 430 21.93 20.62 6.73
N ILE A 431 21.16 20.85 5.66
CA ILE A 431 21.28 20.13 4.38
C ILE A 431 22.65 20.42 3.75
N SER A 432 22.98 21.69 3.49
CA SER A 432 24.23 22.03 2.80
C SER A 432 25.49 21.57 3.54
N GLY A 433 25.46 21.51 4.87
CA GLY A 433 26.59 21.06 5.68
C GLY A 433 26.75 19.54 5.85
N ASN A 434 25.67 18.75 5.71
CA ASN A 434 25.68 17.32 6.07
C ASN A 434 25.22 16.37 4.96
N PHE A 435 24.42 16.87 4.02
CA PHE A 435 23.81 16.07 2.97
C PHE A 435 24.81 15.79 1.86
N VAL A 436 24.97 14.53 1.48
CA VAL A 436 26.06 14.10 0.60
C VAL A 436 25.52 13.63 -0.75
N PRO A 437 25.80 14.35 -1.85
CA PRO A 437 25.51 13.83 -3.18
C PRO A 437 26.48 12.69 -3.51
N LEU A 438 25.99 11.67 -4.23
CA LEU A 438 26.82 10.53 -4.65
C LEU A 438 28.07 10.95 -5.43
N ASP A 439 27.94 11.95 -6.31
CA ASP A 439 29.06 12.51 -7.09
C ASP A 439 30.11 13.22 -6.23
N GLY A 440 29.76 13.57 -4.98
CA GLY A 440 30.67 14.17 -4.01
C GLY A 440 31.59 13.16 -3.31
N LEU A 441 31.33 11.87 -3.45
CA LEU A 441 32.15 10.79 -2.88
C LEU A 441 33.38 10.46 -3.75
N PRO A 442 34.40 9.77 -3.21
CA PRO A 442 35.57 9.32 -3.97
C PRO A 442 35.19 8.37 -5.12
N GLN A 443 35.17 8.90 -6.35
CA GLN A 443 34.72 8.16 -7.53
C GLN A 443 35.62 6.97 -7.82
N THR A 444 35.06 5.76 -7.79
CA THR A 444 35.77 4.50 -8.02
C THR A 444 35.26 3.82 -9.29
N ARG A 445 36.17 3.52 -10.23
CA ARG A 445 35.80 2.81 -11.47
C ARG A 445 35.75 1.30 -11.23
N TYR A 446 34.76 0.69 -11.84
CA TYR A 446 34.50 -0.74 -11.79
C TYR A 446 35.19 -1.42 -12.98
N GLU A 447 35.75 -2.61 -12.74
CA GLU A 447 36.35 -3.45 -13.76
C GLU A 447 35.38 -4.58 -14.16
N TYR A 448 35.02 -4.61 -15.45
CA TYR A 448 34.09 -5.58 -16.02
C TYR A 448 34.71 -6.99 -16.14
N MET A 449 33.86 -8.00 -16.09
CA MET A 449 34.31 -9.39 -16.10
C MET A 449 34.82 -9.81 -17.47
N PRO A 450 35.86 -10.66 -17.54
CA PRO A 450 36.21 -11.31 -18.80
C PRO A 450 35.04 -12.15 -19.33
N HIS A 451 34.94 -12.24 -20.66
CA HIS A 451 33.88 -12.96 -21.39
C HIS A 451 33.51 -14.32 -20.79
N GLU A 452 34.51 -15.19 -20.55
CA GLU A 452 34.28 -16.55 -20.04
C GLU A 452 33.60 -16.55 -18.66
N ARG A 453 33.93 -15.57 -17.81
CA ARG A 453 33.34 -15.43 -16.47
C ARG A 453 31.95 -14.82 -16.53
N ALA A 454 31.73 -13.84 -17.41
CA ALA A 454 30.43 -13.22 -17.63
C ALA A 454 29.39 -14.25 -18.09
N VAL A 455 29.71 -15.02 -19.14
CA VAL A 455 28.83 -16.07 -19.68
C VAL A 455 28.56 -17.16 -18.65
N LEU A 456 29.58 -17.58 -17.91
CA LEU A 456 29.40 -18.58 -16.85
C LEU A 456 28.40 -18.09 -15.79
N ARG A 457 28.53 -16.84 -15.35
CA ARG A 457 27.62 -16.26 -14.35
C ARG A 457 26.22 -16.01 -14.89
N GLN A 458 26.08 -15.57 -16.14
CA GLN A 458 24.77 -15.47 -16.80
C GLN A 458 23.98 -16.78 -16.67
N ARG A 459 24.65 -17.93 -16.85
CA ARG A 459 24.03 -19.25 -16.71
C ARG A 459 23.66 -19.59 -15.26
N VAL A 460 24.53 -19.29 -14.29
CA VAL A 460 24.22 -19.48 -12.86
C VAL A 460 22.95 -18.73 -12.46
N PHE A 461 22.79 -17.49 -12.94
CA PHE A 461 21.64 -16.64 -12.65
C PHE A 461 20.43 -16.86 -13.58
N GLY A 462 20.53 -17.83 -14.51
CA GLY A 462 19.43 -18.19 -15.40
C GLY A 462 19.08 -17.13 -16.46
N ILE A 463 20.05 -16.31 -16.89
CA ILE A 463 19.87 -15.38 -18.02
C ILE A 463 19.83 -16.19 -19.32
N THR A 464 18.77 -16.00 -20.09
CA THR A 464 18.53 -16.66 -21.38
C THR A 464 18.73 -15.70 -22.55
N GLU A 465 18.89 -16.22 -23.77
CA GLU A 465 18.92 -15.38 -24.98
C GLU A 465 17.63 -14.56 -25.13
N GLU A 466 16.48 -15.11 -24.72
CA GLU A 466 15.21 -14.40 -24.74
C GLU A 466 15.19 -13.20 -23.78
N ASP A 467 15.75 -13.34 -22.58
CA ASP A 467 15.91 -12.22 -21.62
C ASP A 467 16.78 -11.11 -22.22
N VAL A 468 17.90 -11.48 -22.85
CA VAL A 468 18.85 -10.53 -23.44
C VAL A 468 18.19 -9.76 -24.60
N GLU A 469 17.55 -10.48 -25.52
CA GLU A 469 16.94 -9.89 -26.72
C GLU A 469 15.69 -9.07 -26.42
N LEU A 470 14.82 -9.56 -25.52
CA LEU A 470 13.51 -8.96 -25.27
C LEU A 470 13.51 -7.97 -24.12
N ILE A 471 14.40 -8.08 -23.14
CA ILE A 471 14.38 -7.23 -21.93
C ILE A 471 15.60 -6.32 -21.86
N ILE A 472 16.80 -6.89 -21.75
CA ILE A 472 18.02 -6.12 -21.45
C ILE A 472 18.41 -5.22 -22.62
N ALA A 473 18.44 -5.74 -23.85
CA ALA A 473 18.86 -4.97 -25.01
C ALA A 473 17.91 -3.79 -25.33
N PRO A 474 16.56 -3.93 -25.29
CA PRO A 474 15.66 -2.79 -25.46
C PRO A 474 15.81 -1.73 -24.39
N MET A 475 16.00 -2.11 -23.11
CA MET A 475 16.22 -1.15 -22.03
C MET A 475 17.52 -0.35 -22.22
N ALA A 476 18.61 -1.03 -22.61
CA ALA A 476 19.88 -0.39 -22.90
C ALA A 476 19.86 0.52 -24.14
N ARG A 477 19.10 0.16 -25.18
CA ARG A 477 19.01 0.92 -26.44
C ARG A 477 18.03 2.09 -26.39
N ASN A 478 16.85 1.87 -25.81
CA ASN A 478 15.72 2.78 -25.95
C ASN A 478 15.42 3.58 -24.68
N SER A 479 16.12 3.30 -23.57
CA SER A 479 15.82 3.92 -22.26
C SER A 479 14.36 3.68 -21.81
N ALA A 480 13.78 2.56 -22.24
CA ALA A 480 12.40 2.18 -21.98
C ALA A 480 12.27 0.64 -21.86
N GLU A 481 11.32 0.19 -21.04
CA GLU A 481 10.98 -1.23 -20.96
C GLU A 481 10.41 -1.77 -22.28
N ALA A 482 10.50 -3.08 -22.47
CA ALA A 482 9.95 -3.73 -23.64
C ALA A 482 8.42 -3.83 -23.60
N ILE A 483 7.80 -3.67 -24.77
CA ILE A 483 6.35 -3.79 -24.94
C ILE A 483 6.02 -5.14 -25.60
N GLY A 484 5.07 -5.87 -25.03
CA GLY A 484 4.54 -7.13 -25.55
C GLY A 484 3.05 -7.05 -25.94
N SER A 485 2.50 -8.17 -26.40
CA SER A 485 1.07 -8.32 -26.69
C SER A 485 0.62 -9.76 -26.45
N MET A 486 -0.69 -10.00 -26.45
CA MET A 486 -1.34 -11.26 -26.01
C MET A 486 -1.23 -11.49 -24.49
N GLY A 487 -1.93 -12.50 -23.98
CA GLY A 487 -1.86 -12.88 -22.55
C GLY A 487 -0.74 -13.88 -22.28
N SER A 488 -0.33 -14.01 -21.03
CA SER A 488 0.52 -15.12 -20.57
C SER A 488 -0.29 -16.42 -20.60
N ASP A 489 0.25 -17.41 -21.31
CA ASP A 489 -0.34 -18.73 -21.48
C ASP A 489 0.63 -19.86 -21.09
N THR A 490 1.67 -19.50 -20.34
CA THR A 490 2.59 -20.41 -19.64
C THR A 490 1.99 -20.84 -18.30
N PRO A 491 2.41 -21.99 -17.72
CA PRO A 491 2.03 -22.38 -16.38
C PRO A 491 2.48 -21.35 -15.34
N ILE A 492 1.70 -21.19 -14.27
CA ILE A 492 2.18 -20.45 -13.09
C ILE A 492 3.46 -21.10 -12.56
N ALA A 493 4.34 -20.31 -11.92
CA ALA A 493 5.68 -20.77 -11.53
C ALA A 493 5.68 -22.09 -10.75
N ALA A 494 4.74 -22.26 -9.82
CA ALA A 494 4.60 -23.46 -9.00
C ALA A 494 4.20 -24.73 -9.76
N LEU A 495 3.72 -24.61 -11.00
CA LEU A 495 3.34 -25.73 -11.86
C LEU A 495 4.28 -25.91 -13.07
N SER A 496 5.27 -25.03 -13.23
CA SER A 496 6.26 -25.17 -14.30
C SER A 496 7.12 -26.41 -14.08
N ALA A 497 7.46 -27.09 -15.17
CA ALA A 497 8.41 -28.20 -15.15
C ALA A 497 9.87 -27.74 -15.23
N ARG A 498 10.11 -26.43 -15.38
CA ARG A 498 11.43 -25.82 -15.50
C ARG A 498 11.76 -25.04 -14.22
N PRO A 499 13.04 -24.93 -13.84
CA PRO A 499 13.45 -24.10 -12.72
C PRO A 499 13.01 -22.65 -12.93
N ARG A 500 12.22 -22.12 -12.00
CA ARG A 500 11.72 -20.74 -12.07
C ARG A 500 12.54 -19.79 -11.21
N MET A 501 12.39 -18.50 -11.46
CA MET A 501 12.96 -17.48 -10.59
C MET A 501 12.01 -17.28 -9.41
N LEU A 502 12.54 -16.98 -8.22
CA LEU A 502 11.71 -16.73 -7.04
C LEU A 502 10.72 -15.58 -7.27
N TYR A 503 11.09 -14.59 -8.09
CA TYR A 503 10.23 -13.49 -8.49
C TYR A 503 8.91 -13.94 -9.12
N ASP A 504 8.90 -15.03 -9.89
CA ASP A 504 7.73 -15.50 -10.64
C ASP A 504 6.57 -15.99 -9.75
N PHE A 505 6.84 -16.21 -8.46
CA PHE A 505 5.82 -16.58 -7.47
C PHE A 505 5.07 -15.36 -6.90
N PHE A 506 5.55 -14.14 -7.19
CA PHE A 506 5.01 -12.88 -6.69
C PHE A 506 4.30 -12.13 -7.82
N SER A 507 3.02 -11.84 -7.63
CA SER A 507 2.25 -10.98 -8.52
C SER A 507 2.14 -9.57 -7.94
N GLN A 508 2.41 -8.57 -8.77
CA GLN A 508 2.27 -7.16 -8.37
C GLN A 508 0.82 -6.86 -7.98
N ARG A 509 0.60 -6.28 -6.81
CA ARG A 509 -0.72 -5.74 -6.45
C ARG A 509 -1.01 -4.48 -7.25
N PHE A 510 -2.29 -4.22 -7.47
CA PHE A 510 -2.77 -3.01 -8.14
C PHE A 510 -4.04 -2.51 -7.46
N ALA A 511 -4.26 -1.21 -7.56
CA ALA A 511 -5.43 -0.53 -7.04
C ALA A 511 -6.66 -0.82 -7.92
N GLN A 512 -7.79 -1.15 -7.29
CA GLN A 512 -9.06 -1.31 -7.98
C GLN A 512 -10.22 -0.85 -7.11
N VAL A 513 -11.01 0.10 -7.61
CA VAL A 513 -12.21 0.66 -6.94
C VAL A 513 -11.89 1.44 -5.66
N THR A 514 -11.24 0.84 -4.66
CA THR A 514 -10.96 1.42 -3.33
C THR A 514 -10.09 2.68 -3.44
N ASN A 515 -9.04 2.60 -4.24
CA ASN A 515 -8.16 3.68 -4.63
C ASN A 515 -7.92 3.70 -6.16
N PRO A 516 -7.59 4.86 -6.76
CA PRO A 516 -7.18 4.95 -8.15
C PRO A 516 -5.66 4.73 -8.32
N PRO A 517 -5.21 4.15 -9.45
CA PRO A 517 -3.80 4.22 -9.85
C PRO A 517 -3.40 5.64 -10.28
N LEU A 518 -2.10 5.90 -10.28
CA LEU A 518 -1.48 7.16 -10.69
C LEU A 518 -0.93 7.06 -12.13
N ASP A 519 -1.04 8.14 -12.91
CA ASP A 519 -0.37 8.25 -14.22
C ASP A 519 1.08 8.71 -14.05
N ALA A 520 2.01 7.74 -14.04
CA ALA A 520 3.45 7.99 -13.87
C ALA A 520 4.07 8.91 -14.94
N ILE A 521 3.40 9.14 -16.07
CA ILE A 521 3.90 9.97 -17.16
C ILE A 521 3.35 11.39 -17.05
N ARG A 522 2.02 11.54 -16.95
CA ARG A 522 1.35 12.85 -16.95
C ARG A 522 1.38 13.54 -15.59
N GLU A 523 1.42 12.76 -14.52
CA GLU A 523 1.44 13.25 -13.15
C GLU A 523 2.84 13.14 -12.53
N LYS A 524 3.88 12.96 -13.36
CA LYS A 524 5.30 12.89 -12.96
C LYS A 524 5.73 13.94 -11.92
N PRO A 525 5.28 15.21 -11.95
CA PRO A 525 5.68 16.20 -10.94
C PRO A 525 5.34 15.84 -9.48
N VAL A 526 4.38 14.93 -9.25
CA VAL A 526 4.03 14.44 -7.91
C VAL A 526 4.81 13.20 -7.48
N THR A 527 5.72 12.71 -8.33
CA THR A 527 6.46 11.45 -8.10
C THR A 527 7.89 11.67 -7.64
N SER A 528 8.46 10.69 -6.93
CA SER A 528 9.87 10.72 -6.52
C SER A 528 10.50 9.32 -6.50
N MET A 529 11.66 9.19 -7.14
CA MET A 529 12.53 8.00 -7.12
C MET A 529 13.78 8.21 -6.25
N VAL A 530 13.88 9.37 -5.59
CA VAL A 530 15.03 9.70 -4.74
C VAL A 530 15.10 8.74 -3.56
N THR A 531 16.31 8.30 -3.25
CA THR A 531 16.61 7.46 -2.10
C THR A 531 17.72 8.08 -1.26
N LEU A 532 17.62 7.91 0.05
CA LEU A 532 18.57 8.40 1.03
C LEU A 532 19.23 7.23 1.75
N LEU A 533 20.54 7.07 1.61
CA LEU A 533 21.32 6.02 2.24
C LEU A 533 22.00 6.51 3.53
N GLY A 534 22.30 5.59 4.43
CA GLY A 534 22.89 5.83 5.74
C GLY A 534 21.93 5.60 6.91
N ALA A 535 22.43 5.84 8.13
CA ALA A 535 21.66 5.71 9.36
C ALA A 535 20.66 6.87 9.53
N GLN A 536 19.49 6.55 10.09
CA GLN A 536 18.46 7.54 10.47
C GLN A 536 18.68 8.01 11.91
N SER A 537 18.18 9.21 12.21
CA SER A 537 18.18 9.81 13.55
C SER A 537 16.83 9.65 14.24
N ASP A 538 16.76 10.08 15.51
CA ASP A 538 15.50 10.19 16.24
C ASP A 538 14.52 11.12 15.52
N VAL A 539 13.28 10.64 15.36
CA VAL A 539 12.19 11.37 14.70
C VAL A 539 11.57 12.44 15.60
N LEU A 540 11.72 12.38 16.92
CA LEU A 540 11.14 13.37 17.85
C LEU A 540 12.11 14.50 18.21
N ASN A 541 13.43 14.24 18.20
CA ASN A 541 14.46 15.22 18.53
C ASN A 541 15.48 15.37 17.41
N PRO A 542 15.06 15.76 16.19
CA PRO A 542 15.97 15.75 15.06
C PRO A 542 16.96 16.93 15.15
N THR A 543 18.22 16.65 14.82
CA THR A 543 19.32 17.65 14.77
C THR A 543 19.87 17.74 13.35
N ALA A 544 20.87 18.59 13.12
CA ALA A 544 21.57 18.65 11.83
C ALA A 544 22.09 17.28 11.35
N GLU A 545 22.40 16.35 12.27
CA GLU A 545 22.89 15.01 11.95
C GLU A 545 21.89 14.17 11.16
N ALA A 546 20.58 14.45 11.27
CA ALA A 546 19.55 13.74 10.49
C ALA A 546 19.73 13.93 8.98
N ALA A 547 20.32 15.05 8.55
CA ALA A 547 20.63 15.34 7.15
C ALA A 547 21.91 14.62 6.66
N ARG A 548 22.64 13.88 7.53
CA ARG A 548 23.86 13.17 7.15
C ARG A 548 23.55 11.87 6.40
N ARG A 549 23.07 12.03 5.16
CA ARG A 549 22.60 10.95 4.29
C ARG A 549 23.21 11.09 2.91
N ILE A 550 23.46 9.96 2.25
CA ILE A 550 23.86 9.96 0.84
C ILE A 550 22.59 9.98 -0.01
N ARG A 551 22.48 10.98 -0.88
CA ARG A 551 21.38 11.08 -1.83
C ARG A 551 21.73 10.40 -3.14
N ILE A 552 20.82 9.53 -3.60
CA ILE A 552 20.81 8.96 -4.94
C ILE A 552 19.47 9.24 -5.61
N ASP A 553 19.48 9.50 -6.93
CA ASP A 553 18.27 9.91 -7.66
C ASP A 553 17.35 8.75 -8.05
N SER A 554 17.82 7.51 -7.92
CA SER A 554 17.12 6.29 -8.26
C SER A 554 17.51 5.16 -7.31
N PRO A 555 16.61 4.23 -6.97
CA PRO A 555 16.97 3.01 -6.23
C PRO A 555 17.81 2.05 -7.09
N VAL A 556 17.91 2.24 -8.41
CA VAL A 556 18.74 1.41 -9.29
C VAL A 556 20.05 2.15 -9.56
N ILE A 557 21.17 1.52 -9.23
CA ILE A 557 22.52 2.07 -9.39
C ILE A 557 23.39 1.17 -10.27
N ASP A 558 24.31 1.79 -11.02
CA ASP A 558 25.27 1.05 -11.84
C ASP A 558 26.47 0.54 -11.02
N ASN A 559 27.35 -0.22 -11.68
CA ASN A 559 28.51 -0.85 -11.03
C ASN A 559 29.55 0.18 -10.56
N HIS A 560 29.64 1.34 -11.20
CA HIS A 560 30.55 2.42 -10.78
C HIS A 560 30.05 3.08 -9.49
N HIS A 561 28.75 3.39 -9.44
CA HIS A 561 28.10 3.92 -8.24
C HIS A 561 28.20 2.96 -7.06
N LEU A 562 27.98 1.66 -7.27
CA LEU A 562 28.18 0.67 -6.20
C LEU A 562 29.63 0.66 -5.69
N ALA A 563 30.61 0.65 -6.60
CA ALA A 563 32.03 0.67 -6.22
C ALA A 563 32.38 1.94 -5.41
N THR A 564 31.88 3.11 -5.83
CA THR A 564 32.03 4.37 -5.09
C THR A 564 31.43 4.29 -3.69
N LEU A 565 30.25 3.68 -3.52
CA LEU A 565 29.60 3.53 -2.21
C LEU A 565 30.35 2.57 -1.27
N VAL A 566 30.85 1.45 -1.81
CA VAL A 566 31.62 0.47 -1.03
C VAL A 566 32.92 1.08 -0.52
N HIS A 567 33.61 1.86 -1.36
CA HIS A 567 34.91 2.46 -1.05
C HIS A 567 34.82 3.89 -0.50
N ALA A 568 33.61 4.36 -0.16
CA ALA A 568 33.37 5.74 0.24
C ALA A 568 34.19 6.18 1.46
N ASP A 569 34.39 5.28 2.43
CA ASP A 569 35.09 5.55 3.70
C ASP A 569 36.44 4.83 3.82
N ASP A 570 37.01 4.30 2.74
CA ASP A 570 38.28 3.57 2.78
C ASP A 570 39.45 4.40 3.33
N GLN A 571 39.40 5.72 3.11
CA GLN A 571 40.40 6.68 3.60
C GLN A 571 40.03 7.32 4.94
N GLY A 572 38.90 6.92 5.55
CA GLY A 572 38.39 7.51 6.80
C GLY A 572 37.87 8.94 6.67
N GLU A 573 37.70 9.43 5.44
CA GLU A 573 37.19 10.79 5.15
C GLU A 573 35.68 10.91 5.40
N TRP A 574 34.96 9.78 5.43
CA TRP A 574 33.50 9.72 5.49
C TRP A 574 33.01 8.73 6.57
N PRO A 575 33.38 8.91 7.86
CA PRO A 575 33.22 7.90 8.91
C PRO A 575 31.77 7.53 9.27
N GLY A 576 30.79 8.22 8.67
CA GLY A 576 29.36 7.93 8.82
C GLY A 576 28.78 7.03 7.73
N PHE A 577 29.57 6.68 6.71
CA PHE A 577 29.14 5.92 5.53
C PHE A 577 29.94 4.63 5.32
N HIS A 578 30.45 4.05 6.42
CA HIS A 578 31.15 2.78 6.37
C HIS A 578 30.24 1.68 5.82
N ALA A 579 30.71 1.02 4.77
CA ALA A 579 30.02 -0.06 4.08
C ALA A 579 30.64 -1.43 4.41
N GLU A 580 29.79 -2.42 4.69
CA GLU A 580 30.21 -3.81 4.85
C GLU A 580 29.59 -4.66 3.73
N VAL A 581 30.42 -5.38 2.99
CA VAL A 581 29.98 -6.31 1.94
C VAL A 581 29.84 -7.71 2.52
N ILE A 582 28.61 -8.23 2.51
CA ILE A 582 28.27 -9.52 3.10
C ILE A 582 27.88 -10.50 1.99
N SER A 583 28.59 -11.62 1.93
CA SER A 583 28.39 -12.65 0.92
C SER A 583 27.07 -13.40 1.14
N GLY A 584 26.21 -13.38 0.12
CA GLY A 584 24.94 -14.09 0.02
C GLY A 584 25.05 -15.47 -0.63
N LEU A 585 26.14 -16.21 -0.38
CA LEU A 585 26.40 -17.51 -1.00
C LEU A 585 26.25 -18.68 0.00
N TYR A 586 25.92 -19.86 -0.53
CA TYR A 586 25.83 -21.11 0.24
C TYR A 586 26.51 -22.30 -0.47
N PRO A 587 27.04 -23.29 0.27
CA PRO A 587 27.57 -24.51 -0.33
C PRO A 587 26.46 -25.29 -1.06
N VAL A 588 26.54 -25.37 -2.39
CA VAL A 588 25.47 -25.96 -3.21
C VAL A 588 25.21 -27.43 -2.87
N ALA A 589 26.26 -28.16 -2.48
CA ALA A 589 26.18 -29.57 -2.10
C ALA A 589 25.37 -29.84 -0.82
N HIS A 590 25.01 -28.79 -0.06
CA HIS A 590 24.22 -28.91 1.17
C HIS A 590 22.73 -28.60 0.94
N HIS A 591 22.31 -28.35 -0.31
CA HIS A 591 20.91 -28.13 -0.71
C HIS A 591 20.19 -27.09 0.18
N GLY A 592 18.90 -27.28 0.47
CA GLY A 592 18.11 -26.31 1.24
C GLY A 592 18.60 -26.11 2.68
N ALA A 593 19.21 -27.13 3.29
CA ALA A 593 19.84 -27.00 4.60
C ALA A 593 21.02 -26.01 4.57
N GLY A 594 21.88 -26.11 3.55
CA GLY A 594 23.00 -25.18 3.33
C GLY A 594 22.52 -23.75 3.11
N MET A 595 21.45 -23.57 2.33
CA MET A 595 20.85 -22.25 2.13
C MET A 595 20.33 -21.65 3.44
N ARG A 596 19.64 -22.44 4.27
CA ARG A 596 19.14 -22.00 5.59
C ARG A 596 20.27 -21.56 6.53
N GLU A 597 21.34 -22.36 6.59
CA GLU A 597 22.52 -22.05 7.41
C GLU A 597 23.22 -20.78 6.93
N ALA A 598 23.33 -20.59 5.61
CA ALA A 598 23.91 -19.39 5.03
C ALA A 598 23.06 -18.15 5.30
N ILE A 599 21.73 -18.21 5.20
CA ILE A 599 20.86 -17.10 5.61
C ILE A 599 21.09 -16.78 7.09
N THR A 600 21.11 -17.78 7.96
CA THR A 600 21.35 -17.59 9.41
C THR A 600 22.73 -16.95 9.69
N ARG A 601 23.75 -17.34 8.92
CA ARG A 601 25.08 -16.71 8.95
C ARG A 601 24.99 -15.24 8.56
N VAL A 602 24.37 -14.92 7.43
CA VAL A 602 24.21 -13.55 6.93
C VAL A 602 23.49 -12.68 7.96
N LEU A 603 22.37 -13.14 8.55
CA LEU A 603 21.64 -12.39 9.57
C LEU A 603 22.55 -11.99 10.75
N ARG A 604 23.40 -12.91 11.20
CA ARG A 604 24.36 -12.67 12.29
C ARG A 604 25.49 -11.72 11.88
N GLU A 605 26.02 -11.85 10.67
CA GLU A 605 27.06 -10.95 10.14
C GLU A 605 26.52 -9.53 9.98
N VAL A 606 25.33 -9.36 9.41
CA VAL A 606 24.65 -8.06 9.29
C VAL A 606 24.45 -7.44 10.67
N ARG A 607 23.94 -8.20 11.63
CA ARG A 607 23.78 -7.73 13.01
C ARG A 607 25.11 -7.27 13.62
N ALA A 608 26.19 -8.02 13.41
CA ALA A 608 27.51 -7.66 13.89
C ALA A 608 28.03 -6.38 13.22
N ALA A 609 27.86 -6.24 11.90
CA ALA A 609 28.26 -5.07 11.13
C ALA A 609 27.51 -3.80 11.58
N VAL A 610 26.18 -3.87 11.71
CA VAL A 610 25.36 -2.74 12.21
C VAL A 610 25.75 -2.36 13.64
N LYS A 611 26.02 -3.36 14.50
CA LYS A 611 26.53 -3.09 15.86
C LYS A 611 27.93 -2.48 15.84
N GLY A 612 28.76 -2.84 14.87
CA GLY A 612 30.09 -2.30 14.62
C GLY A 612 30.08 -0.88 14.05
N GLY A 613 28.93 -0.35 13.65
CA GLY A 613 28.77 1.01 13.13
C GLY A 613 28.65 1.11 11.60
N ALA A 614 28.58 -0.01 10.88
CA ALA A 614 28.29 0.00 9.45
C ALA A 614 26.89 0.59 9.20
N SER A 615 26.83 1.64 8.40
CA SER A 615 25.60 2.34 8.02
C SER A 615 25.13 1.97 6.61
N ILE A 616 25.96 1.25 5.86
CA ILE A 616 25.65 0.67 4.56
C ILE A 616 25.98 -0.82 4.61
N ILE A 617 25.02 -1.67 4.26
CA ILE A 617 25.21 -3.11 4.16
C ILE A 617 24.97 -3.50 2.71
N VAL A 618 25.98 -4.07 2.06
CA VAL A 618 25.87 -4.60 0.70
C VAL A 618 25.68 -6.11 0.78
N LEU A 619 24.52 -6.60 0.37
CA LEU A 619 24.27 -8.03 0.22
C LEU A 619 24.66 -8.44 -1.20
N SER A 620 25.68 -9.28 -1.33
CA SER A 620 26.29 -9.59 -2.63
C SER A 620 26.26 -11.08 -2.94
N ASP A 621 25.72 -11.41 -4.11
CA ASP A 621 25.80 -12.76 -4.70
C ASP A 621 26.93 -12.88 -5.76
N ARG A 622 27.74 -11.82 -5.91
CA ARG A 622 28.72 -11.67 -7.00
C ARG A 622 29.68 -12.83 -7.10
N ASP A 623 30.22 -13.33 -5.99
CA ASP A 623 31.32 -14.29 -5.98
C ASP A 623 30.93 -15.78 -6.03
N SER A 624 29.80 -16.10 -6.66
CA SER A 624 29.44 -17.49 -6.94
C SER A 624 30.52 -18.20 -7.79
N ASP A 625 30.81 -19.44 -7.41
CA ASP A 625 31.82 -20.33 -8.01
C ASP A 625 31.31 -21.79 -8.07
N GLU A 626 32.15 -22.74 -8.45
CA GLU A 626 31.81 -24.16 -8.60
C GLU A 626 31.33 -24.86 -7.31
N ARG A 627 31.53 -24.27 -6.13
CA ARG A 627 31.14 -24.81 -4.82
C ARG A 627 30.00 -24.03 -4.18
N PHE A 628 29.96 -22.73 -4.41
CA PHE A 628 29.07 -21.79 -3.76
C PHE A 628 28.04 -21.25 -4.76
N ALA A 629 26.78 -21.56 -4.50
CA ALA A 629 25.65 -21.05 -5.26
C ALA A 629 25.08 -19.79 -4.59
N PRO A 630 24.45 -18.89 -5.37
CA PRO A 630 23.81 -17.69 -4.83
C PRO A 630 22.51 -18.03 -4.09
N ILE A 631 22.28 -17.41 -2.93
CA ILE A 631 20.95 -17.35 -2.34
C ILE A 631 20.11 -16.40 -3.23
N PRO A 632 18.88 -16.76 -3.64
CA PRO A 632 18.03 -15.86 -4.42
C PRO A 632 17.94 -14.48 -3.75
N SER A 633 18.23 -13.41 -4.48
CA SER A 633 18.48 -12.11 -3.86
C SER A 633 17.23 -11.54 -3.17
N LEU A 634 16.03 -11.82 -3.71
CA LEU A 634 14.76 -11.47 -3.07
C LEU A 634 14.57 -12.14 -1.69
N LEU A 635 14.92 -13.43 -1.58
CA LEU A 635 14.85 -14.17 -0.32
C LEU A 635 15.82 -13.58 0.72
N LEU A 636 17.06 -13.31 0.29
CA LEU A 636 18.08 -12.76 1.17
C LEU A 636 17.73 -11.34 1.64
N THR A 637 17.28 -10.49 0.71
CA THR A 637 16.85 -9.11 0.97
C THR A 637 15.73 -9.09 2.01
N SER A 638 14.67 -9.86 1.77
CA SER A 638 13.52 -9.91 2.67
C SER A 638 13.92 -10.47 4.03
N ALA A 639 14.67 -11.57 4.09
CA ALA A 639 15.12 -12.16 5.35
C ALA A 639 15.91 -11.17 6.22
N VAL A 640 16.86 -10.44 5.63
CA VAL A 640 17.66 -9.42 6.33
C VAL A 640 16.79 -8.24 6.75
N HIS A 641 15.95 -7.71 5.87
CA HIS A 641 15.06 -6.59 6.18
C HIS A 641 14.14 -6.92 7.36
N GLN A 642 13.43 -8.06 7.30
CA GLN A 642 12.51 -8.48 8.35
C GLN A 642 13.23 -8.72 9.68
N HIS A 643 14.42 -9.31 9.65
CA HIS A 643 15.23 -9.50 10.85
C HIS A 643 15.62 -8.17 11.51
N LEU A 644 16.08 -7.19 10.72
CA LEU A 644 16.46 -5.88 11.23
C LEU A 644 15.24 -5.07 11.74
N VAL A 645 14.07 -5.22 11.12
CA VAL A 645 12.82 -4.60 11.63
C VAL A 645 12.42 -5.24 12.96
N ALA A 646 12.49 -6.57 13.06
CA ALA A 646 12.18 -7.30 14.29
C ALA A 646 13.14 -6.95 15.44
N GLU A 647 14.44 -6.76 15.16
CA GLU A 647 15.44 -6.30 16.13
C GLU A 647 15.43 -4.78 16.37
N ARG A 648 14.58 -4.02 15.66
CA ARG A 648 14.51 -2.54 15.69
C ARG A 648 15.86 -1.86 15.36
N THR A 649 16.61 -2.44 14.43
CA THR A 649 17.92 -1.94 13.97
C THR A 649 17.92 -1.52 12.52
N ARG A 650 16.81 -1.72 11.77
CA ARG A 650 16.71 -1.39 10.33
C ARG A 650 16.96 0.09 10.00
N THR A 651 16.69 1.00 10.91
CA THR A 651 16.98 2.44 10.78
C THR A 651 18.47 2.77 10.88
N ARG A 652 19.30 1.86 11.40
CA ARG A 652 20.73 2.11 11.60
C ARG A 652 21.60 1.88 10.37
N ALA A 653 21.08 1.19 9.36
CA ALA A 653 21.83 0.93 8.14
C ALA A 653 20.91 0.82 6.92
N SER A 654 21.43 1.22 5.77
CA SER A 654 20.81 0.99 4.47
C SER A 654 21.20 -0.37 3.88
N LEU A 655 20.30 -0.99 3.13
CA LEU A 655 20.50 -2.26 2.44
C LEU A 655 20.68 -2.03 0.94
N ILE A 656 21.86 -2.33 0.42
CA ILE A 656 22.15 -2.32 -1.02
C ILE A 656 22.25 -3.76 -1.49
N ILE A 657 21.57 -4.10 -2.59
CA ILE A 657 21.55 -5.45 -3.13
C ILE A 657 22.38 -5.50 -4.41
N GLU A 658 23.56 -6.09 -4.35
CA GLU A 658 24.36 -6.46 -5.53
C GLU A 658 23.88 -7.83 -6.00
N SER A 659 23.06 -7.83 -7.06
CA SER A 659 22.28 -8.99 -7.50
C SER A 659 22.61 -9.39 -8.93
N GLY A 660 22.84 -10.68 -9.13
CA GLY A 660 23.03 -11.29 -10.44
C GLY A 660 21.74 -11.82 -11.07
N ASP A 661 20.69 -12.08 -10.29
CA ASP A 661 19.39 -12.60 -10.75
C ASP A 661 18.38 -11.52 -11.17
N ALA A 662 18.55 -10.27 -10.71
CA ALA A 662 17.68 -9.15 -11.06
C ALA A 662 18.02 -8.58 -12.46
N ARG A 663 17.01 -8.50 -13.33
CA ARG A 663 17.13 -8.02 -14.71
C ARG A 663 15.85 -7.41 -15.28
N GLU A 664 14.70 -7.74 -14.69
CA GLU A 664 13.40 -7.21 -15.09
C GLU A 664 12.94 -6.10 -14.14
N VAL A 665 12.09 -5.22 -14.66
CA VAL A 665 11.39 -4.20 -13.85
C VAL A 665 10.68 -4.83 -12.65
N HIS A 666 10.07 -6.01 -12.83
CA HIS A 666 9.40 -6.73 -11.75
C HIS A 666 10.38 -7.15 -10.65
N HIS A 667 11.57 -7.66 -11.00
CA HIS A 667 12.58 -8.10 -10.03
C HIS A 667 13.02 -6.92 -9.15
N LEU A 668 13.30 -5.79 -9.79
CA LEU A 668 13.71 -4.56 -9.11
C LEU A 668 12.59 -4.03 -8.19
N ALA A 669 11.35 -4.00 -8.67
CA ALA A 669 10.21 -3.59 -7.87
C ALA A 669 9.98 -4.50 -6.65
N MET A 670 10.19 -5.82 -6.78
CA MET A 670 10.08 -6.74 -5.65
C MET A 670 11.20 -6.53 -4.63
N LEU A 671 12.44 -6.36 -5.07
CA LEU A 671 13.56 -6.06 -4.16
C LEU A 671 13.30 -4.79 -3.33
N VAL A 672 12.81 -3.71 -3.95
CA VAL A 672 12.43 -2.49 -3.21
C VAL A 672 11.26 -2.76 -2.26
N ALA A 673 10.19 -3.42 -2.72
CA ALA A 673 9.01 -3.71 -1.91
C ALA A 673 9.31 -4.57 -0.67
N PHE A 674 10.38 -5.37 -0.71
CA PHE A 674 10.84 -6.22 0.38
C PHE A 674 12.06 -5.67 1.14
N GLY A 675 12.46 -4.41 0.89
CA GLY A 675 13.30 -3.64 1.81
C GLY A 675 14.66 -3.21 1.27
N ALA A 676 14.97 -3.36 -0.02
CA ALA A 676 16.17 -2.80 -0.63
C ALA A 676 16.11 -1.26 -0.66
N ASP A 677 17.16 -0.60 -0.18
CA ASP A 677 17.35 0.84 -0.36
C ASP A 677 17.83 1.13 -1.77
N ALA A 678 18.89 0.45 -2.21
CA ALA A 678 19.39 0.51 -3.57
C ALA A 678 19.67 -0.90 -4.12
N ILE A 679 19.66 -1.03 -5.45
CA ILE A 679 19.84 -2.28 -6.17
C ILE A 679 20.86 -2.05 -7.28
N ASN A 680 21.88 -2.88 -7.31
CA ASN A 680 22.83 -2.97 -8.38
C ASN A 680 22.62 -4.30 -9.13
N PRO A 681 21.88 -4.32 -10.26
CA PRO A 681 21.71 -5.50 -11.08
C PRO A 681 22.96 -5.76 -11.93
N TYR A 682 24.08 -6.09 -11.29
CA TYR A 682 25.41 -6.08 -11.92
C TYR A 682 25.50 -6.99 -13.15
N MET A 683 24.83 -8.15 -13.12
CA MET A 683 24.84 -9.08 -14.27
C MET A 683 24.10 -8.54 -15.49
N ALA A 684 23.13 -7.63 -15.32
CA ALA A 684 22.52 -6.94 -16.46
C ALA A 684 23.54 -6.02 -17.13
N PHE A 685 24.37 -5.31 -16.36
CA PHE A 685 25.44 -4.46 -16.89
C PHE A 685 26.59 -5.26 -17.52
N GLU A 686 27.00 -6.38 -16.92
CA GLU A 686 27.95 -7.32 -17.54
C GLU A 686 27.40 -7.85 -18.88
N THR A 687 26.09 -8.11 -18.95
CA THR A 687 25.42 -8.53 -20.19
C THR A 687 25.40 -7.42 -21.25
N ILE A 688 25.25 -6.16 -20.83
CA ILE A 688 25.35 -5.01 -21.74
C ILE A 688 26.78 -4.88 -22.29
N ASP A 689 27.82 -5.12 -21.48
CA ASP A 689 29.20 -5.12 -21.98
C ASP A 689 29.48 -6.26 -22.97
N GLU A 690 28.85 -7.43 -22.76
CA GLU A 690 28.87 -8.53 -23.73
C GLU A 690 28.21 -8.14 -25.07
N LEU A 691 27.06 -7.48 -25.02
CA LEU A 691 26.39 -6.96 -26.23
C LEU A 691 27.26 -5.93 -26.95
N ARG A 692 27.93 -5.05 -26.20
CA ARG A 692 28.90 -4.07 -26.74
C ARG A 692 30.05 -4.77 -27.44
N THR A 693 30.69 -5.72 -26.78
CA THR A 693 31.84 -6.47 -27.30
C THR A 693 31.47 -7.29 -28.54
N ALA A 694 30.22 -7.77 -28.61
CA ALA A 694 29.67 -8.42 -29.79
C ALA A 694 29.25 -7.46 -30.93
N GLY A 695 29.37 -6.14 -30.74
CA GLY A 695 28.99 -5.12 -31.73
C GLY A 695 27.47 -4.96 -31.92
N GLN A 696 26.67 -5.33 -30.91
CA GLN A 696 25.20 -5.32 -30.98
C GLN A 696 24.57 -4.05 -30.39
N LEU A 697 25.36 -3.13 -29.84
CA LEU A 697 24.90 -1.84 -29.30
C LEU A 697 25.17 -0.64 -30.23
N GLU A 698 25.39 -0.91 -31.52
CA GLU A 698 25.66 0.14 -32.54
C GLU A 698 26.88 1.01 -32.13
N GLU A 699 26.80 2.34 -32.28
CA GLU A 699 27.85 3.31 -31.92
C GLU A 699 27.80 3.78 -30.45
N MET A 700 26.90 3.20 -29.63
CA MET A 700 26.67 3.64 -28.26
C MET A 700 27.82 3.24 -27.32
N SER A 701 28.17 4.13 -26.39
CA SER A 701 29.17 3.81 -25.36
C SER A 701 28.57 2.89 -24.27
N LEU A 702 29.43 2.18 -23.52
CA LEU A 702 28.99 1.35 -22.40
C LEU A 702 28.28 2.18 -21.32
N ASP A 703 28.87 3.31 -20.93
CA ASP A 703 28.32 4.21 -19.91
C ASP A 703 26.94 4.75 -20.33
N GLU A 704 26.75 5.07 -21.62
CA GLU A 704 25.46 5.49 -22.16
C GLU A 704 24.42 4.37 -22.13
N ALA A 705 24.79 3.15 -22.54
CA ALA A 705 23.91 1.99 -22.50
C ALA A 705 23.47 1.62 -21.07
N CYS A 706 24.41 1.67 -20.11
CA CYS A 706 24.13 1.47 -18.69
C CYS A 706 23.20 2.57 -18.13
N THR A 707 23.44 3.83 -18.49
CA THR A 707 22.58 4.96 -18.11
C THR A 707 21.15 4.79 -18.64
N ASN A 708 21.01 4.38 -19.90
CA ASN A 708 19.71 4.07 -20.51
C ASN A 708 19.00 2.93 -19.77
N TYR A 709 19.72 1.85 -19.44
CA TYR A 709 19.15 0.76 -18.67
C TYR A 709 18.66 1.22 -17.29
N VAL A 710 19.45 2.02 -16.56
CA VAL A 710 19.04 2.57 -15.24
C VAL A 710 17.80 3.45 -15.38
N ALA A 711 17.73 4.32 -16.39
CA ALA A 711 16.57 5.16 -16.64
C ALA A 711 15.31 4.35 -17.00
N ALA A 712 15.44 3.33 -17.86
CA ALA A 712 14.37 2.41 -18.19
C ALA A 712 13.86 1.66 -16.95
N ALA A 713 14.78 1.13 -16.14
CA ALA A 713 14.49 0.41 -14.92
C ALA A 713 13.79 1.30 -13.87
N ALA A 714 14.29 2.50 -13.63
CA ALA A 714 13.71 3.45 -12.68
C ALA A 714 12.30 3.88 -13.11
N SER A 715 12.10 4.17 -14.40
CA SER A 715 10.78 4.48 -14.97
C SER A 715 9.81 3.29 -14.86
N GLY A 716 10.30 2.07 -15.10
CA GLY A 716 9.52 0.85 -14.92
C GLY A 716 9.11 0.62 -13.46
N VAL A 717 10.02 0.81 -12.50
CA VAL A 717 9.68 0.70 -11.06
C VAL A 717 8.65 1.75 -10.67
N LEU A 718 8.80 2.99 -11.14
CA LEU A 718 7.81 4.04 -10.92
C LEU A 718 6.43 3.64 -11.48
N LYS A 719 6.39 3.02 -12.67
CA LYS A 719 5.15 2.49 -13.25
C LYS A 719 4.52 1.41 -12.36
N VAL A 720 5.32 0.49 -11.82
CA VAL A 720 4.81 -0.56 -10.92
C VAL A 720 4.22 0.05 -9.64
N MET A 721 4.90 1.02 -9.04
CA MET A 721 4.38 1.74 -7.86
C MET A 721 3.07 2.47 -8.15
N SER A 722 2.99 3.10 -9.32
CA SER A 722 1.82 3.89 -9.72
C SER A 722 0.57 3.03 -9.92
N LYS A 723 0.71 1.71 -10.16
CA LYS A 723 -0.42 0.76 -10.21
C LYS A 723 -1.20 0.71 -8.91
N MET A 724 -0.56 1.00 -7.77
CA MET A 724 -1.20 1.09 -6.46
C MET A 724 -1.56 2.55 -6.09
N GLY A 725 -1.26 3.52 -6.96
CA GLY A 725 -1.41 4.94 -6.65
C GLY A 725 -0.33 5.49 -5.72
N ILE A 726 0.85 4.85 -5.66
CA ILE A 726 1.97 5.27 -4.83
C ILE A 726 2.89 6.18 -5.62
N SER A 727 3.28 7.29 -4.99
CA SER A 727 3.97 8.40 -5.64
C SER A 727 5.47 8.43 -5.30
N THR A 728 5.90 7.86 -4.18
CA THR A 728 7.32 7.87 -3.75
C THR A 728 7.89 6.48 -3.51
N VAL A 729 9.14 6.28 -3.93
CA VAL A 729 9.85 5.00 -3.70
C VAL A 729 10.10 4.76 -2.21
N ALA A 730 10.22 5.83 -1.42
CA ALA A 730 10.40 5.75 0.03
C ALA A 730 9.21 5.06 0.70
N SER A 731 7.97 5.39 0.32
CA SER A 731 6.77 4.76 0.87
C SER A 731 6.51 3.37 0.29
N TYR A 732 6.94 3.09 -0.94
CA TYR A 732 6.84 1.76 -1.55
C TYR A 732 7.82 0.75 -0.92
N ARG A 733 8.97 1.22 -0.43
CA ARG A 733 10.01 0.39 0.17
C ARG A 733 9.54 -0.29 1.45
N GLY A 734 9.63 -1.61 1.48
CA GLY A 734 9.20 -2.41 2.63
C GLY A 734 7.68 -2.52 2.79
N ALA A 735 6.88 -2.04 1.83
CA ALA A 735 5.42 -2.11 1.87
C ALA A 735 4.84 -3.50 1.54
N GLN A 736 5.65 -4.41 0.98
CA GLN A 736 5.28 -5.80 0.67
C GLN A 736 4.04 -5.93 -0.23
N LEU A 737 3.92 -5.07 -1.24
CA LEU A 737 2.75 -5.00 -2.12
C LEU A 737 2.76 -6.06 -3.24
N ALA A 738 2.73 -7.32 -2.84
CA ALA A 738 2.69 -8.47 -3.74
C ALA A 738 1.74 -9.57 -3.22
N ASP A 739 1.03 -10.22 -4.13
CA ASP A 739 0.28 -11.44 -3.85
C ASP A 739 1.13 -12.65 -4.22
N VAL A 740 1.11 -13.68 -3.37
CA VAL A 740 1.97 -14.87 -3.54
C VAL A 740 1.12 -16.09 -3.87
N THR A 741 1.55 -16.87 -4.85
CA THR A 741 0.91 -18.15 -5.21
C THR A 741 1.95 -19.25 -5.30
N GLY A 742 1.75 -20.34 -4.54
CA GLY A 742 2.54 -21.55 -4.66
C GLY A 742 3.82 -21.60 -3.80
N LEU A 743 4.04 -20.64 -2.90
CA LEU A 743 5.07 -20.73 -1.85
C LEU A 743 4.49 -21.24 -0.54
N SER A 744 5.28 -22.04 0.20
CA SER A 744 4.92 -22.56 1.51
C SER A 744 4.69 -21.44 2.53
N ARG A 745 3.71 -21.64 3.42
CA ARG A 745 3.40 -20.65 4.45
C ARG A 745 4.57 -20.45 5.42
N ASP A 746 5.25 -21.53 5.79
CA ASP A 746 6.42 -21.51 6.68
C ASP A 746 7.57 -20.65 6.12
N LEU A 747 7.85 -20.74 4.81
CA LEU A 747 8.85 -19.89 4.15
C LEU A 747 8.46 -18.41 4.24
N LEU A 748 7.20 -18.09 3.98
CA LEU A 748 6.69 -16.71 4.01
C LEU A 748 6.66 -16.11 5.40
N ASP A 749 6.25 -16.89 6.41
CA ASP A 749 6.27 -16.48 7.81
C ASP A 749 7.70 -16.26 8.31
N THR A 750 8.65 -17.07 7.87
CA THR A 750 10.05 -16.98 8.31
C THR A 750 10.80 -15.82 7.65
N TYR A 751 10.64 -15.63 6.33
CA TYR A 751 11.51 -14.74 5.57
C TYR A 751 10.81 -13.54 4.93
N PHE A 752 9.47 -13.53 4.84
CA PHE A 752 8.70 -12.51 4.13
C PHE A 752 7.67 -11.79 5.00
N GLY A 753 7.79 -11.83 6.33
CA GLY A 753 6.87 -11.12 7.23
C GLY A 753 5.43 -11.67 7.20
N GLY A 754 5.23 -12.90 6.71
CA GLY A 754 3.94 -13.57 6.72
C GLY A 754 2.96 -13.14 5.63
N VAL A 755 3.44 -12.69 4.48
CA VAL A 755 2.62 -12.45 3.27
C VAL A 755 1.71 -13.65 2.98
N ALA A 756 0.45 -13.38 2.62
CA ALA A 756 -0.55 -14.42 2.39
C ALA A 756 -0.25 -15.22 1.12
N SER A 757 -0.44 -16.54 1.20
CA SER A 757 -0.37 -17.46 0.06
C SER A 757 -1.58 -18.39 0.14
N PRO A 758 -2.68 -18.08 -0.57
CA PRO A 758 -3.90 -18.89 -0.56
C PRO A 758 -3.67 -20.34 -0.97
N ILE A 759 -2.71 -20.56 -1.87
CA ILE A 759 -2.30 -21.88 -2.35
C ILE A 759 -0.85 -22.07 -1.93
N SER A 760 -0.65 -22.83 -0.86
CA SER A 760 0.69 -23.13 -0.35
C SER A 760 1.41 -24.16 -1.23
N GLY A 761 2.74 -24.20 -1.19
CA GLY A 761 3.52 -25.10 -2.04
C GLY A 761 5.01 -25.13 -1.71
N VAL A 762 5.83 -24.68 -2.65
CA VAL A 762 7.30 -24.73 -2.68
C VAL A 762 7.94 -24.17 -1.40
N GLY A 763 8.84 -24.93 -0.80
CA GLY A 763 9.63 -24.55 0.36
C GLY A 763 11.07 -24.18 0.01
N LEU A 764 11.90 -24.04 1.03
CA LEU A 764 13.31 -23.69 0.86
C LEU A 764 14.11 -24.78 0.14
N GLU A 765 13.72 -26.04 0.29
CA GLU A 765 14.40 -27.19 -0.32
C GLU A 765 14.22 -27.19 -1.84
N GLU A 766 12.99 -26.99 -2.30
CA GLU A 766 12.66 -26.91 -3.72
C GLU A 766 13.30 -25.67 -4.38
N LEU A 767 13.32 -24.52 -3.69
CA LEU A 767 14.03 -23.33 -4.18
C LEU A 767 15.54 -23.58 -4.33
N ALA A 768 16.15 -24.29 -3.38
CA ALA A 768 17.56 -24.65 -3.46
C ALA A 768 17.82 -25.64 -4.61
N ALA A 769 16.89 -26.55 -4.90
CA ALA A 769 16.98 -27.47 -6.04
C ALA A 769 16.94 -26.73 -7.39
N ASP A 770 16.10 -25.70 -7.52
CA ASP A 770 16.05 -24.85 -8.71
C ASP A 770 17.36 -24.08 -8.94
N VAL A 771 17.94 -23.53 -7.85
CA VAL A 771 19.25 -22.88 -7.89
C VAL A 771 20.34 -23.89 -8.27
N GLU A 772 20.33 -25.08 -7.66
CA GLU A 772 21.28 -26.14 -7.96
C GLU A 772 21.19 -26.61 -9.42
N ALA A 773 19.99 -26.71 -10.00
CA ALA A 773 19.81 -27.09 -11.39
C ALA A 773 20.50 -26.09 -12.35
N ARG A 774 20.35 -24.78 -12.11
CA ARG A 774 21.03 -23.72 -12.87
C ARG A 774 22.53 -23.70 -12.62
N HIS A 775 22.94 -23.83 -11.37
CA HIS A 775 24.35 -23.87 -10.98
C HIS A 775 25.09 -25.04 -11.64
N ARG A 776 24.51 -26.24 -11.59
CA ARG A 776 25.07 -27.44 -12.24
C ARG A 776 25.12 -27.31 -13.75
N SER A 777 24.13 -26.65 -14.37
CA SER A 777 24.17 -26.40 -15.81
C SER A 777 25.34 -25.50 -16.17
N ALA A 778 25.64 -24.47 -15.36
CA ALA A 778 26.79 -23.59 -15.57
C ALA A 778 28.14 -24.30 -15.42
N PHE A 779 28.30 -25.15 -14.40
CA PHE A 779 29.54 -25.87 -14.08
C PHE A 779 29.52 -27.33 -14.53
N LEU A 780 29.45 -27.56 -15.86
CA LEU A 780 29.47 -28.92 -16.41
C LEU A 780 30.85 -29.60 -16.23
N PRO A 781 30.88 -30.92 -15.93
CA PRO A 781 32.13 -31.69 -15.90
C PRO A 781 32.86 -31.73 -17.25
N ARG A 782 32.15 -31.51 -18.37
CA ARG A 782 32.66 -31.45 -19.75
C ARG A 782 32.07 -30.24 -20.47
N PRO A 783 32.71 -29.06 -20.38
CA PRO A 783 32.20 -27.82 -20.97
C PRO A 783 31.99 -27.90 -22.49
N GLU A 784 32.77 -28.73 -23.19
CA GLU A 784 32.64 -28.96 -24.63
C GLU A 784 31.28 -29.55 -25.08
N GLU A 785 30.51 -30.16 -24.18
CA GLU A 785 29.18 -30.71 -24.50
C GLU A 785 28.17 -29.61 -24.86
N LEU A 786 28.41 -28.36 -24.44
CA LEU A 786 27.60 -27.19 -24.78
C LEU A 786 28.33 -26.15 -25.66
N ALA A 787 29.42 -26.52 -26.34
CA ALA A 787 30.22 -25.58 -27.15
C ALA A 787 29.44 -24.85 -28.27
N HIS A 788 28.25 -25.33 -28.63
CA HIS A 788 27.37 -24.75 -29.65
C HIS A 788 26.37 -23.71 -29.11
N ARG A 789 26.21 -23.56 -27.80
CA ARG A 789 25.26 -22.63 -27.14
C ARG A 789 25.87 -22.00 -25.90
N LYS A 790 25.90 -20.66 -25.86
CA LYS A 790 26.42 -19.90 -24.71
C LYS A 790 25.37 -19.75 -23.61
N LEU A 791 24.13 -19.44 -23.99
CA LEU A 791 22.98 -19.29 -23.09
C LEU A 791 21.83 -20.21 -23.54
N ASP A 792 20.89 -20.47 -22.64
CA ASP A 792 19.66 -21.16 -22.98
C ASP A 792 18.75 -20.25 -23.82
N LEU A 793 17.94 -20.82 -24.72
CA LEU A 793 17.09 -20.05 -25.65
C LEU A 793 15.93 -19.30 -24.96
N GLY A 794 15.56 -19.69 -23.75
CA GLY A 794 14.33 -19.25 -23.09
C GLY A 794 13.08 -19.89 -23.71
N GLY A 795 11.98 -19.14 -23.74
CA GLY A 795 10.67 -19.56 -24.22
C GLY A 795 9.57 -19.39 -23.18
N GLU A 796 9.67 -18.33 -22.37
CA GLU A 796 8.63 -17.90 -21.43
C GLU A 796 7.69 -16.88 -22.10
N TYR A 797 8.27 -15.93 -22.84
CA TYR A 797 7.52 -14.86 -23.49
C TYR A 797 6.95 -15.29 -24.84
N LYS A 798 7.65 -16.18 -25.54
CA LYS A 798 7.26 -16.70 -26.85
C LYS A 798 7.42 -18.21 -26.91
N TRP A 799 6.43 -18.88 -27.48
CA TRP A 799 6.53 -20.32 -27.71
C TRP A 799 7.78 -20.67 -28.51
N ARG A 800 8.61 -21.56 -27.94
CA ARG A 800 9.73 -22.20 -28.62
C ARG A 800 9.62 -23.72 -28.47
N ARG A 801 10.13 -24.46 -29.45
CA ARG A 801 10.07 -25.94 -29.45
C ARG A 801 10.80 -26.56 -28.25
N GLU A 802 11.88 -25.93 -27.81
CA GLU A 802 12.67 -26.32 -26.61
C GLU A 802 12.37 -25.40 -25.40
N GLY A 803 11.29 -24.61 -25.49
CA GLY A 803 10.89 -23.58 -24.52
C GLY A 803 9.99 -24.10 -23.39
N GLU A 804 9.37 -23.19 -22.65
CA GLU A 804 8.31 -23.55 -21.70
C GLU A 804 7.08 -24.08 -22.46
N TYR A 805 6.23 -24.80 -21.74
CA TYR A 805 4.95 -25.20 -22.27
C TYR A 805 4.01 -23.98 -22.43
N HIS A 806 3.33 -23.87 -23.59
CA HIS A 806 2.30 -22.85 -23.82
C HIS A 806 0.95 -23.53 -24.15
N LEU A 807 -0.13 -23.03 -23.55
CA LEU A 807 -1.49 -23.48 -23.84
C LEU A 807 -1.85 -23.28 -25.32
N PHE A 808 -1.46 -22.12 -25.89
CA PHE A 808 -1.60 -21.83 -27.30
C PHE A 808 -0.29 -22.13 -28.03
N ASN A 809 -0.29 -23.25 -28.76
CA ASN A 809 0.85 -23.68 -29.55
C ASN A 809 0.42 -23.91 -31.01
N PRO A 810 1.37 -24.03 -31.95
CA PRO A 810 1.04 -24.13 -33.38
C PRO A 810 0.09 -25.28 -33.71
N GLU A 811 0.16 -26.39 -32.98
CA GLU A 811 -0.71 -27.55 -33.21
C GLU A 811 -2.14 -27.28 -32.74
N THR A 812 -2.34 -26.75 -31.53
CA THR A 812 -3.68 -26.46 -31.00
C THR A 812 -4.39 -25.37 -31.82
N ILE A 813 -3.65 -24.34 -32.24
CA ILE A 813 -4.17 -23.27 -33.10
C ILE A 813 -4.58 -23.83 -34.46
N PHE A 814 -3.72 -24.66 -35.09
CA PHE A 814 -4.03 -25.27 -36.38
C PHE A 814 -5.30 -26.12 -36.33
N LYS A 815 -5.45 -26.99 -35.31
CA LYS A 815 -6.63 -27.84 -35.16
C LYS A 815 -7.91 -27.02 -34.99
N LEU A 816 -7.88 -25.95 -34.18
CA LEU A 816 -9.03 -25.06 -33.98
C LEU A 816 -9.45 -24.35 -35.27
N GLN A 817 -8.49 -23.76 -35.99
CA GLN A 817 -8.75 -23.08 -37.26
C GLN A 817 -9.28 -24.04 -38.33
N HIS A 818 -8.73 -25.25 -38.41
CA HIS A 818 -9.16 -26.24 -39.39
C HIS A 818 -10.56 -26.77 -39.09
N ALA A 819 -10.87 -27.07 -37.82
CA ALA A 819 -12.20 -27.54 -37.40
C ALA A 819 -13.29 -26.49 -37.69
N THR A 820 -13.05 -25.24 -37.31
CA THR A 820 -14.01 -24.14 -37.52
C THR A 820 -14.21 -23.79 -38.99
N ARG A 821 -13.15 -23.82 -39.80
CA ARG A 821 -13.25 -23.53 -41.25
C ARG A 821 -13.95 -24.63 -42.04
N THR A 822 -13.78 -25.89 -41.64
CA THR A 822 -14.34 -27.04 -42.37
C THR A 822 -15.66 -27.57 -41.79
N GLY A 823 -16.06 -27.11 -40.60
CA GLY A 823 -17.25 -27.60 -39.90
C GLY A 823 -17.11 -29.04 -39.37
N GLN A 824 -15.90 -29.57 -39.27
CA GLN A 824 -15.66 -30.96 -38.86
C GLN A 824 -15.53 -31.10 -37.35
N TYR A 825 -16.59 -31.60 -36.72
CA TYR A 825 -16.64 -31.79 -35.26
C TYR A 825 -15.61 -32.80 -34.73
N ALA A 826 -15.23 -33.81 -35.52
CA ALA A 826 -14.19 -34.76 -35.14
C ALA A 826 -12.84 -34.05 -34.88
N ILE A 827 -12.47 -33.11 -35.74
CA ILE A 827 -11.24 -32.31 -35.58
C ILE A 827 -11.36 -31.37 -34.38
N PHE A 828 -12.56 -30.81 -34.14
CA PHE A 828 -12.81 -30.04 -32.93
C PHE A 828 -12.63 -30.89 -31.67
N ARG A 829 -13.08 -32.15 -31.66
CA ARG A 829 -12.85 -33.08 -30.54
C ARG A 829 -11.37 -33.43 -30.34
N ASP A 830 -10.58 -33.49 -31.40
CA ASP A 830 -9.14 -33.68 -31.28
C ASP A 830 -8.45 -32.42 -30.74
N TYR A 831 -8.93 -31.23 -31.10
CA TYR A 831 -8.54 -29.97 -30.46
C TYR A 831 -8.89 -29.96 -28.98
N THR A 832 -10.15 -30.23 -28.60
CA THR A 832 -10.56 -30.19 -27.18
C THR A 832 -9.80 -31.22 -26.38
N ARG A 833 -9.61 -32.45 -26.89
CA ARG A 833 -8.77 -33.45 -26.21
C ARG A 833 -7.34 -32.95 -26.02
N SER A 834 -6.74 -32.32 -27.03
CA SER A 834 -5.40 -31.75 -26.92
C SER A 834 -5.33 -30.57 -25.93
N VAL A 835 -6.46 -29.95 -25.57
CA VAL A 835 -6.59 -28.89 -24.56
C VAL A 835 -6.89 -29.48 -23.18
N ASP A 836 -7.76 -30.48 -23.10
CA ASP A 836 -8.16 -31.17 -21.88
C ASP A 836 -7.00 -32.01 -21.31
N GLU A 837 -6.23 -32.69 -22.16
CA GLU A 837 -5.01 -33.40 -21.75
C GLU A 837 -3.91 -32.43 -21.23
N GLN A 838 -4.01 -31.12 -21.53
CA GLN A 838 -3.10 -30.12 -20.94
C GLN A 838 -3.38 -29.92 -19.45
N SER A 839 -4.63 -30.12 -19.03
CA SER A 839 -5.00 -30.11 -17.62
C SER A 839 -4.31 -31.24 -16.85
N GLU A 840 -4.10 -32.41 -17.47
CA GLU A 840 -3.33 -33.52 -16.88
C GLU A 840 -1.82 -33.23 -16.78
N ARG A 841 -1.30 -32.32 -17.63
CA ARG A 841 0.09 -31.85 -17.57
C ARG A 841 0.30 -30.69 -16.59
N LEU A 842 -0.70 -30.38 -15.75
CA LEU A 842 -0.67 -29.33 -14.74
C LEU A 842 -0.38 -27.92 -15.30
N ALA A 843 -0.80 -27.59 -16.51
CA ALA A 843 -0.55 -26.26 -17.07
C ALA A 843 -1.39 -25.13 -16.43
N THR A 844 -2.47 -25.48 -15.70
CA THR A 844 -3.36 -24.51 -15.03
C THR A 844 -3.89 -25.08 -13.72
N LEU A 845 -4.27 -24.23 -12.76
CA LEU A 845 -4.84 -24.66 -11.46
C LEU A 845 -6.09 -25.54 -11.62
N ARG A 846 -6.96 -25.24 -12.59
CA ARG A 846 -8.16 -26.06 -12.86
C ARG A 846 -7.83 -27.49 -13.29
N GLY A 847 -6.61 -27.75 -13.79
CA GLY A 847 -6.18 -29.11 -14.12
C GLY A 847 -5.91 -29.98 -12.90
N MET A 848 -5.79 -29.38 -11.71
CA MET A 848 -5.70 -30.09 -10.44
C MET A 848 -7.07 -30.51 -9.87
N LEU A 849 -8.17 -30.20 -10.57
CA LEU A 849 -9.53 -30.46 -10.12
C LEU A 849 -10.19 -31.52 -10.99
N GLU A 850 -10.87 -32.49 -10.36
CA GLU A 850 -11.72 -33.46 -11.04
C GLU A 850 -13.17 -33.36 -10.55
N PHE A 851 -14.12 -33.67 -11.43
CA PHE A 851 -15.54 -33.74 -11.05
C PHE A 851 -15.84 -35.12 -10.46
N THR A 852 -16.27 -35.16 -9.19
CA THR A 852 -16.84 -36.37 -8.60
C THR A 852 -18.35 -36.39 -8.85
N PRO A 853 -18.88 -37.27 -9.70
CA PRO A 853 -20.31 -37.32 -9.99
C PRO A 853 -21.09 -37.81 -8.77
N ASP A 854 -22.17 -37.11 -8.43
CA ASP A 854 -23.13 -37.47 -7.38
C ASP A 854 -24.37 -38.21 -7.93
N ARG A 855 -24.44 -38.39 -9.26
CA ARG A 855 -25.57 -39.00 -9.98
C ARG A 855 -25.12 -39.79 -11.21
N PRO A 856 -25.95 -40.75 -11.70
CA PRO A 856 -25.71 -41.43 -12.96
C PRO A 856 -25.73 -40.46 -14.17
N PRO A 857 -24.99 -40.75 -15.26
CA PRO A 857 -25.08 -40.00 -16.50
C PRO A 857 -26.51 -39.99 -17.07
N VAL A 858 -26.90 -38.86 -17.65
CA VAL A 858 -28.20 -38.68 -18.33
C VAL A 858 -28.04 -38.76 -19.86
N PRO A 859 -29.10 -39.11 -20.61
CA PRO A 859 -29.11 -38.97 -22.07
C PRO A 859 -28.84 -37.52 -22.52
N LEU A 860 -28.16 -37.33 -23.65
CA LEU A 860 -27.76 -35.99 -24.13
C LEU A 860 -28.97 -35.12 -24.47
N GLU A 861 -30.06 -35.73 -24.92
CA GLU A 861 -31.34 -35.09 -25.19
C GLU A 861 -32.03 -34.48 -23.96
N GLU A 862 -31.63 -34.88 -22.74
CA GLU A 862 -32.11 -34.28 -21.49
C GLU A 862 -31.27 -33.06 -21.07
N VAL A 863 -30.10 -32.85 -21.70
CA VAL A 863 -29.23 -31.70 -21.42
C VAL A 863 -29.80 -30.44 -22.08
N GLU A 864 -29.58 -29.29 -21.44
CA GLU A 864 -29.94 -27.98 -21.98
C GLU A 864 -29.42 -27.83 -23.44
N PRO A 865 -30.26 -27.40 -24.40
CA PRO A 865 -29.86 -27.32 -25.80
C PRO A 865 -28.79 -26.24 -26.02
N VAL A 866 -27.94 -26.43 -27.04
CA VAL A 866 -26.87 -25.50 -27.41
C VAL A 866 -27.37 -24.06 -27.60
N SER A 867 -28.57 -23.89 -28.17
CA SER A 867 -29.21 -22.57 -28.38
C SER A 867 -29.53 -21.81 -27.09
N ALA A 868 -29.59 -22.50 -25.94
CA ALA A 868 -29.75 -21.87 -24.63
C ALA A 868 -28.39 -21.67 -23.95
N ILE A 869 -27.48 -22.64 -24.03
CA ILE A 869 -26.12 -22.53 -23.46
C ILE A 869 -25.35 -21.36 -24.07
N VAL A 870 -25.39 -21.19 -25.41
CA VAL A 870 -24.62 -20.16 -26.12
C VAL A 870 -24.97 -18.73 -25.70
N LYS A 871 -26.18 -18.51 -25.16
CA LYS A 871 -26.62 -17.21 -24.65
C LYS A 871 -25.81 -16.74 -23.43
N ARG A 872 -25.16 -17.68 -22.74
CA ARG A 872 -24.26 -17.40 -21.60
C ARG A 872 -22.86 -16.99 -22.07
N PHE A 873 -22.54 -17.13 -23.36
CA PHE A 873 -21.23 -16.78 -23.89
C PHE A 873 -21.19 -15.30 -24.28
N SER A 874 -20.08 -14.66 -23.91
CA SER A 874 -19.72 -13.33 -24.40
C SER A 874 -18.37 -13.39 -25.07
N THR A 875 -18.20 -12.68 -26.19
CA THR A 875 -16.83 -12.39 -26.67
C THR A 875 -16.16 -11.40 -25.72
N GLY A 876 -14.84 -11.49 -25.59
CA GLY A 876 -14.06 -10.55 -24.79
C GLY A 876 -14.18 -9.11 -25.31
N ALA A 877 -13.88 -8.14 -24.44
CA ALA A 877 -13.85 -6.72 -24.77
C ALA A 877 -12.56 -6.37 -25.53
N MET A 878 -12.64 -6.31 -26.86
CA MET A 878 -11.50 -5.95 -27.72
C MET A 878 -11.85 -4.65 -28.44
N SER A 879 -11.00 -3.63 -28.30
CA SER A 879 -11.29 -2.30 -28.84
C SER A 879 -11.15 -2.26 -30.37
N TYR A 880 -12.04 -1.53 -31.02
CA TYR A 880 -11.76 -1.01 -32.36
C TYR A 880 -10.49 -0.15 -32.29
N GLY A 881 -9.48 -0.51 -33.08
CA GLY A 881 -8.13 0.06 -33.02
C GLY A 881 -7.07 -0.94 -32.55
N SER A 882 -7.41 -1.86 -31.62
CA SER A 882 -6.56 -3.01 -31.30
C SER A 882 -6.73 -4.16 -32.31
N ILE A 883 -7.96 -4.30 -32.82
CA ILE A 883 -8.33 -5.23 -33.89
C ILE A 883 -8.99 -4.47 -35.04
N SER A 884 -9.01 -5.08 -36.23
CA SER A 884 -9.61 -4.46 -37.42
C SER A 884 -11.13 -4.33 -37.31
N ALA A 885 -11.72 -3.43 -38.10
CA ALA A 885 -13.18 -3.27 -38.19
C ALA A 885 -13.87 -4.59 -38.53
N GLU A 886 -13.30 -5.33 -39.49
CA GLU A 886 -13.85 -6.59 -39.98
C GLU A 886 -13.86 -7.66 -38.88
N ALA A 887 -12.79 -7.77 -38.10
CA ALA A 887 -12.74 -8.69 -36.96
C ALA A 887 -13.78 -8.30 -35.90
N HIS A 888 -13.85 -7.01 -35.56
CA HIS A 888 -14.77 -6.48 -34.54
C HIS A 888 -16.25 -6.68 -34.93
N GLU A 889 -16.61 -6.32 -36.16
CA GLU A 889 -17.95 -6.49 -36.71
C GLU A 889 -18.34 -7.96 -36.86
N THR A 890 -17.40 -8.82 -37.28
CA THR A 890 -17.65 -10.26 -37.42
C THR A 890 -18.04 -10.89 -36.09
N LEU A 891 -17.36 -10.51 -34.99
CA LEU A 891 -17.71 -10.98 -33.65
C LEU A 891 -19.11 -10.53 -33.23
N ALA A 892 -19.46 -9.26 -33.48
CA ALA A 892 -20.78 -8.74 -33.17
C ALA A 892 -21.90 -9.45 -33.94
N VAL A 893 -21.73 -9.61 -35.25
CA VAL A 893 -22.69 -10.33 -36.10
C VAL A 893 -22.84 -11.78 -35.64
N ALA A 894 -21.73 -12.48 -35.36
CA ALA A 894 -21.76 -13.86 -34.91
C ALA A 894 -22.55 -14.02 -33.60
N MET A 895 -22.25 -13.19 -32.59
CA MET A 895 -22.92 -13.29 -31.29
C MET A 895 -24.40 -12.90 -31.37
N ASN A 896 -24.75 -11.87 -32.14
CA ASN A 896 -26.14 -11.47 -32.36
C ASN A 896 -26.95 -12.58 -33.07
N ARG A 897 -26.36 -13.27 -34.06
CA ARG A 897 -26.99 -14.42 -34.71
C ARG A 897 -27.22 -15.59 -33.76
N LEU A 898 -26.29 -15.82 -32.82
CA LEU A 898 -26.36 -16.90 -31.84
C LEU A 898 -27.25 -16.54 -30.63
N GLY A 899 -27.60 -15.26 -30.46
CA GLY A 899 -28.29 -14.75 -29.27
C GLY A 899 -27.40 -14.68 -28.03
N GLY A 900 -26.07 -14.70 -28.20
CA GLY A 900 -25.11 -14.39 -27.15
C GLY A 900 -24.73 -12.91 -27.18
N MET A 901 -23.62 -12.54 -26.54
CA MET A 901 -23.21 -11.14 -26.40
C MET A 901 -21.83 -10.87 -26.98
N SER A 902 -21.66 -9.72 -27.61
CA SER A 902 -20.34 -9.16 -27.93
C SER A 902 -20.13 -7.85 -27.19
N ASN A 903 -18.87 -7.45 -27.04
CA ASN A 903 -18.47 -6.27 -26.29
C ASN A 903 -17.67 -5.32 -27.18
N SER A 904 -18.01 -4.02 -27.13
CA SER A 904 -17.38 -2.98 -27.95
C SER A 904 -15.89 -2.76 -27.65
N GLY A 905 -15.44 -3.10 -26.43
CA GLY A 905 -14.16 -2.65 -25.92
C GLY A 905 -14.09 -1.13 -25.72
N GLU A 906 -12.88 -0.63 -25.50
CA GLU A 906 -12.64 0.76 -25.04
C GLU A 906 -12.71 1.81 -26.14
N GLY A 907 -12.69 1.41 -27.42
CA GLY A 907 -12.50 2.31 -28.57
C GLY A 907 -13.78 2.99 -29.07
N GLY A 908 -14.91 2.80 -28.39
CA GLY A 908 -16.22 3.23 -28.87
C GLY A 908 -16.81 2.31 -29.94
N GLU A 909 -17.92 2.73 -30.53
CA GLU A 909 -18.60 2.01 -31.61
C GLU A 909 -19.25 2.99 -32.60
N ASP A 910 -19.12 2.72 -33.90
CA ASP A 910 -19.73 3.54 -34.95
C ASP A 910 -21.27 3.47 -34.86
N PRO A 911 -21.99 4.61 -34.76
CA PRO A 911 -23.45 4.65 -34.73
C PRO A 911 -24.13 3.97 -35.92
N ALA A 912 -23.48 3.87 -37.08
CA ALA A 912 -24.02 3.16 -38.25
C ALA A 912 -24.30 1.67 -37.97
N ARG A 913 -23.69 1.11 -36.92
CA ARG A 913 -23.86 -0.29 -36.50
C ARG A 913 -25.11 -0.53 -35.66
N PHE A 914 -25.75 0.53 -35.16
CA PHE A 914 -26.84 0.42 -34.19
C PHE A 914 -28.15 -0.07 -34.83
N GLU A 915 -28.31 0.12 -36.13
CA GLU A 915 -29.41 -0.44 -36.89
C GLU A 915 -28.98 -1.76 -37.58
N PRO A 916 -29.88 -2.75 -37.70
CA PRO A 916 -29.61 -3.94 -38.50
C PRO A 916 -29.39 -3.60 -39.98
N GLY A 917 -28.48 -4.34 -40.62
CA GLY A 917 -28.22 -4.24 -42.04
C GLY A 917 -29.35 -4.82 -42.90
N PRO A 918 -29.34 -4.56 -44.22
CA PRO A 918 -30.35 -5.07 -45.15
C PRO A 918 -30.43 -6.60 -45.24
N ASP A 919 -29.35 -7.30 -44.88
CA ASP A 919 -29.23 -8.75 -44.81
C ASP A 919 -29.76 -9.34 -43.49
N GLY A 920 -30.25 -8.49 -42.58
CA GLY A 920 -30.71 -8.88 -41.25
C GLY A 920 -29.59 -9.04 -40.23
N ASP A 921 -28.33 -8.84 -40.62
CA ASP A 921 -27.21 -8.89 -39.69
C ASP A 921 -27.14 -7.64 -38.84
N TRP A 922 -26.85 -7.83 -37.56
CA TRP A 922 -26.68 -6.71 -36.65
C TRP A 922 -25.23 -6.61 -36.20
N LYS A 923 -24.59 -5.49 -36.52
CA LYS A 923 -23.18 -5.23 -36.20
C LYS A 923 -22.98 -4.56 -34.84
N ARG A 924 -24.06 -4.25 -34.12
CA ARG A 924 -24.03 -3.60 -32.81
C ARG A 924 -23.47 -4.56 -31.76
N SER A 925 -22.55 -4.10 -30.93
CA SER A 925 -22.15 -4.88 -29.75
C SER A 925 -23.21 -4.78 -28.65
N ALA A 926 -23.60 -5.92 -28.08
CA ALA A 926 -24.61 -5.96 -27.01
C ALA A 926 -24.13 -5.27 -25.73
N ILE A 927 -22.85 -5.43 -25.39
CA ILE A 927 -22.22 -4.82 -24.22
C ILE A 927 -21.41 -3.61 -24.68
N LYS A 928 -21.59 -2.48 -23.99
CA LYS A 928 -20.84 -1.25 -24.24
C LYS A 928 -19.94 -0.93 -23.05
N GLN A 929 -18.65 -0.74 -23.33
CA GLN A 929 -17.67 -0.49 -22.29
C GLN A 929 -17.50 1.01 -22.02
N VAL A 930 -17.27 1.35 -20.75
CA VAL A 930 -16.89 2.67 -20.26
C VAL A 930 -15.57 2.52 -19.50
N ALA A 931 -14.47 2.94 -20.15
CA ALA A 931 -13.10 2.88 -19.61
C ALA A 931 -12.53 4.28 -19.36
N SER A 932 -11.32 4.39 -18.77
CA SER A 932 -10.71 5.64 -18.30
C SER A 932 -10.73 6.78 -19.34
N GLY A 933 -10.34 6.51 -20.58
CA GLY A 933 -10.30 7.51 -21.67
C GLY A 933 -11.68 7.94 -22.20
N ARG A 934 -12.76 7.22 -21.85
CA ARG A 934 -14.15 7.47 -22.30
C ARG A 934 -14.30 7.61 -23.83
N PHE A 935 -13.46 6.95 -24.62
CA PHE A 935 -13.54 7.04 -26.08
C PHE A 935 -14.90 6.55 -26.60
N GLY A 936 -15.54 7.36 -27.45
CA GLY A 936 -16.85 7.06 -28.04
C GLY A 936 -18.03 7.00 -27.06
N VAL A 937 -17.83 7.30 -25.77
CA VAL A 937 -18.90 7.28 -24.77
C VAL A 937 -19.80 8.51 -24.95
N THR A 938 -20.97 8.29 -25.53
CA THR A 938 -22.02 9.30 -25.77
C THR A 938 -23.37 8.82 -25.22
N SER A 939 -24.34 9.71 -25.06
CA SER A 939 -25.71 9.31 -24.70
C SER A 939 -26.31 8.33 -25.72
N HIS A 940 -26.04 8.55 -27.01
CA HIS A 940 -26.48 7.66 -28.08
C HIS A 940 -25.82 6.27 -27.99
N TYR A 941 -24.52 6.20 -27.67
CA TYR A 941 -23.80 4.95 -27.45
C TYR A 941 -24.32 4.16 -26.24
N LEU A 942 -24.52 4.83 -25.09
CA LEU A 942 -24.99 4.20 -23.86
C LEU A 942 -26.44 3.71 -23.96
N ASN A 943 -27.28 4.38 -24.76
CA ASN A 943 -28.64 3.94 -25.03
C ASN A 943 -28.72 2.78 -26.05
N ASN A 944 -27.65 2.51 -26.80
CA ASN A 944 -27.59 1.45 -27.81
C ASN A 944 -26.81 0.23 -27.31
N CYS A 945 -27.16 -0.25 -26.13
CA CYS A 945 -26.60 -1.44 -25.50
C CYS A 945 -27.66 -2.22 -24.72
N THR A 946 -27.31 -3.45 -24.33
CA THR A 946 -28.05 -4.25 -23.35
C THR A 946 -27.42 -4.05 -21.98
N ASP A 947 -26.10 -4.14 -21.92
CA ASP A 947 -25.32 -3.97 -20.69
C ASP A 947 -24.25 -2.88 -20.85
N ILE A 948 -24.01 -2.15 -19.75
CA ILE A 948 -22.90 -1.22 -19.63
C ILE A 948 -21.82 -1.86 -18.75
N GLN A 949 -20.63 -2.03 -19.30
CA GLN A 949 -19.48 -2.52 -18.56
C GLN A 949 -18.59 -1.35 -18.14
N ILE A 950 -18.48 -1.10 -16.84
CA ILE A 950 -17.46 -0.20 -16.30
C ILE A 950 -16.16 -0.98 -16.21
N LYS A 951 -15.19 -0.63 -17.04
CA LYS A 951 -13.88 -1.29 -17.03
C LYS A 951 -12.96 -0.59 -16.05
N MET A 952 -12.69 -1.25 -14.93
CA MET A 952 -11.69 -0.80 -13.96
C MET A 952 -10.27 -1.25 -14.35
N ALA A 953 -10.13 -2.51 -14.78
CA ALA A 953 -8.84 -3.15 -15.06
C ALA A 953 -8.98 -4.26 -16.12
N GLN A 954 -7.84 -4.79 -16.59
CA GLN A 954 -7.77 -6.02 -17.42
C GLN A 954 -6.62 -6.91 -16.98
N GLY A 955 -6.78 -8.24 -17.07
CA GLY A 955 -5.77 -9.19 -16.57
C GLY A 955 -4.36 -9.06 -17.17
N ALA A 956 -4.24 -8.59 -18.42
CA ALA A 956 -2.93 -8.41 -19.06
C ALA A 956 -2.14 -7.19 -18.52
N LYS A 957 -2.84 -6.19 -17.96
CA LYS A 957 -2.25 -4.95 -17.42
C LYS A 957 -3.19 -4.31 -16.41
N PRO A 958 -3.35 -4.90 -15.22
CA PRO A 958 -4.48 -4.57 -14.35
C PRO A 958 -4.39 -3.18 -13.69
N GLY A 959 -3.19 -2.70 -13.36
CA GLY A 959 -2.98 -1.38 -12.77
C GLY A 959 -2.78 -0.25 -13.77
N GLU A 960 -3.09 -0.46 -15.05
CA GLU A 960 -2.80 0.48 -16.14
C GLU A 960 -4.00 0.65 -17.08
N GLY A 961 -4.02 1.78 -17.80
CA GLY A 961 -5.00 2.06 -18.86
C GLY A 961 -4.73 1.32 -20.17
N GLY A 962 -5.75 1.30 -21.02
CA GLY A 962 -5.73 0.83 -22.42
C GLY A 962 -4.70 1.52 -23.29
#